data_AF-A0A926X706-F1
#
_entry.id   AF-A0A926X706-F1
#
_cell.length_a   1.000
_cell.length_b   1.000
_cell.length_c   1.000
_cell.angle_alpha   90.00
_cell.angle_beta   90.00
_cell.angle_gamma   90.00
#
_symmetry.space_group_name_H-M   'P 1'
#
loop_
_entity.id
_entity.type
_entity.pdbx_description
1 polymer ?
#
loop_
_entity_poly.entity_id
_entity_poly.type
_entity_poly.pdbx_seq_one_letter_code
_entity_poly.pdbx_strand_id
1 'polypeptide(L)'
;MDTTTVERLRPILECAATVPGYRDRFQSAGLLRENAASDGSLLVANWQQAFLNLQPLDRATVRNQPGAFLANATDVVYRGVTSGTQGRSLIYFAGEEWNAARLQSRQRFLAWWGITDEIPILNVASRLFPLRPMDGALIGTLTPPFIYQLLDQLAIRPTALRGYPSRLCEVAVQLRRTRLPPVVAVICTGERLYGQQRSLLEQVFCAPVVDEYGCQETGISGLTCPEGGRLHLDNTRCLYEVVNGQLLTTDLLNQVMPMVRYDCGDRLVIDPEPCSCGRPGLTATVLGRVEDTIHTSTGAQLAGAISMPAFDGICQYRVVQRDDSHLTLFVQPQHESYQLDNLVNWVQATFGEVAAQVIIEKPPLLNAEPIPECDELTWIQAITQGSWAQWMKQPAIPTGSAQGLAELWRELVNPPVIVNQGVSPTAGRLLQQVIDSAADTDSTIEWIKVRLLLFACSVLSTSGTAVYQQAIARLHTLLQRQTLSQQQQALLHLDRLIPSLYLPNGAEIWAEPLPSFTPLDTFAVHHLLQALESAAQMAIAQGRLPRLRPLLSVLIGDFQFFAPQFGVWLLAYWFAWLREQPVPGEVPAPTDPFAQAWLDWRHLPAHPTDGERLRLAALSVLEATVRSPLEQTRVVIERGYAQLLQQQPLDPETWLPQVQSHVGKMSERPANLTAWAPILKALARSLMSANQRALAYQCLVAATTPTSKGSAFERLAAGVNGKQVILGCKSGQ
;
A
#
# COMPACT_ATOMS: atom_id res chain seq x y z
N MET A 1 8.27 -24.35 -26.53
CA MET A 1 8.84 -23.34 -25.61
C MET A 1 10.23 -22.98 -26.12
N ASP A 2 10.63 -21.71 -26.07
CA ASP A 2 12.01 -21.32 -26.37
C ASP A 2 12.97 -21.71 -25.24
N THR A 3 14.28 -21.70 -25.52
CA THR A 3 15.33 -22.15 -24.58
C THR A 3 15.32 -21.34 -23.28
N THR A 4 15.17 -20.01 -23.35
CA THR A 4 15.17 -19.12 -22.18
C THR A 4 13.97 -19.36 -21.26
N THR A 5 12.79 -19.61 -21.83
CA THR A 5 11.59 -19.98 -21.06
C THR A 5 11.80 -21.30 -20.33
N VAL A 6 12.40 -22.29 -21.00
CA VAL A 6 12.71 -23.59 -20.40
C VAL A 6 13.70 -23.45 -19.24
N GLU A 7 14.74 -22.64 -19.41
CA GLU A 7 15.75 -22.35 -18.38
C GLU A 7 15.15 -21.70 -17.13
N ARG A 8 14.15 -20.81 -17.29
CA ARG A 8 13.46 -20.15 -16.17
C ARG A 8 12.33 -20.97 -15.55
N LEU A 9 11.63 -21.77 -16.35
CA LEU A 9 10.53 -22.60 -15.89
C LEU A 9 11.01 -23.72 -14.97
N ARG A 10 12.14 -24.37 -15.29
CA ARG A 10 12.63 -25.50 -14.50
C ARG A 10 12.88 -25.15 -13.03
N PRO A 11 13.61 -24.08 -12.65
CA PRO A 11 13.77 -23.68 -11.25
C PRO A 11 12.45 -23.43 -10.52
N ILE A 12 11.45 -22.84 -11.19
CA ILE A 12 10.13 -22.63 -10.61
C ILE A 12 9.40 -23.95 -10.36
N LEU A 13 9.50 -24.91 -11.28
CA LEU A 13 8.92 -26.24 -11.10
C LEU A 13 9.63 -27.04 -9.99
N GLU A 14 10.96 -26.97 -9.90
CA GLU A 14 11.71 -27.57 -8.79
C GLU A 14 11.29 -26.95 -7.45
N CYS A 15 11.16 -25.63 -7.41
CA CYS A 15 10.69 -24.90 -6.24
C CYS A 15 9.27 -25.34 -5.86
N ALA A 16 8.34 -25.35 -6.82
CA ALA A 16 6.96 -25.80 -6.63
C ALA A 16 6.88 -27.27 -6.21
N ALA A 17 7.75 -28.14 -6.70
CA ALA A 17 7.81 -29.55 -6.30
C ALA A 17 8.11 -29.73 -4.80
N THR A 18 8.78 -28.77 -4.17
CA THR A 18 8.99 -28.80 -2.73
C THR A 18 7.74 -28.45 -1.93
N VAL A 19 6.71 -27.83 -2.52
CA VAL A 19 5.59 -27.17 -1.83
C VAL A 19 4.36 -28.10 -1.70
N PRO A 20 3.64 -28.15 -0.56
CA PRO A 20 2.59 -29.15 -0.33
C PRO A 20 1.44 -29.04 -1.32
N GLY A 21 0.99 -27.81 -1.62
CA GLY A 21 -0.16 -27.52 -2.48
C GLY A 21 0.05 -27.95 -3.94
N TYR A 22 1.27 -28.35 -4.30
CA TYR A 22 1.61 -28.87 -5.62
C TYR A 22 1.76 -30.38 -5.65
N ARG A 23 1.92 -31.07 -4.50
CA ARG A 23 2.29 -32.50 -4.44
C ARG A 23 1.35 -33.37 -5.27
N ASP A 24 0.07 -33.37 -4.94
CA ASP A 24 -0.91 -34.25 -5.60
C ASP A 24 -1.01 -33.90 -7.09
N ARG A 25 -1.03 -32.60 -7.41
CA ARG A 25 -1.14 -32.11 -8.79
C ARG A 25 0.07 -32.51 -9.64
N PHE A 26 1.27 -32.43 -9.08
CA PHE A 26 2.51 -32.78 -9.75
C PHE A 26 2.68 -34.30 -9.86
N GLN A 27 2.26 -35.06 -8.84
CA GLN A 27 2.25 -36.53 -8.88
C GLN A 27 1.26 -37.06 -9.94
N SER A 28 0.03 -36.57 -9.96
CA SER A 28 -0.98 -36.97 -10.95
C SER A 28 -0.57 -36.64 -12.39
N ALA A 29 0.23 -35.58 -12.58
CA ALA A 29 0.78 -35.22 -13.89
C ALA A 29 2.05 -36.03 -14.28
N GLY A 30 2.56 -36.87 -13.38
CA GLY A 30 3.82 -37.61 -13.57
C GLY A 30 5.05 -36.70 -13.58
N LEU A 31 4.99 -35.55 -12.90
CA LEU A 31 6.06 -34.55 -12.90
C LEU A 31 7.15 -34.85 -11.86
N LEU A 32 6.80 -35.55 -10.78
CA LEU A 32 7.74 -35.89 -9.70
C LEU A 32 8.40 -37.25 -9.90
N ARG A 33 9.68 -37.35 -9.55
CA ARG A 33 10.37 -38.64 -9.39
C ARG A 33 9.90 -39.34 -8.13
N GLU A 34 9.92 -40.68 -8.14
CA GLU A 34 9.69 -41.49 -6.94
C GLU A 34 10.81 -41.32 -5.90
N ASN A 35 12.05 -41.10 -6.35
CA ASN A 35 13.23 -40.84 -5.52
C ASN A 35 14.00 -39.62 -6.03
N ALA A 36 14.51 -38.80 -5.11
CA ALA A 36 15.42 -37.70 -5.45
C ALA A 36 16.71 -38.26 -6.07
N ALA A 37 17.13 -37.72 -7.21
CA ALA A 37 18.35 -38.19 -7.86
C ALA A 37 19.62 -37.58 -7.24
N SER A 38 20.77 -38.10 -7.64
CA SER A 38 22.09 -37.62 -7.20
C SER A 38 22.36 -36.15 -7.53
N ASP A 39 21.66 -35.58 -8.50
CA ASP A 39 21.72 -34.16 -8.88
C ASP A 39 20.79 -33.26 -8.02
N GLY A 40 20.02 -33.84 -7.10
CA GLY A 40 19.08 -33.12 -6.23
C GLY A 40 17.76 -32.71 -6.90
N SER A 41 17.52 -33.08 -8.16
CA SER A 41 16.31 -32.73 -8.91
C SER A 41 15.10 -33.59 -8.49
N LEU A 42 13.95 -32.94 -8.26
CA LEU A 42 12.69 -33.61 -7.94
C LEU A 42 11.85 -33.94 -9.19
N LEU A 43 12.18 -33.33 -10.33
CA LEU A 43 11.41 -33.45 -11.57
C LEU A 43 11.87 -34.64 -12.43
N VAL A 44 10.95 -35.38 -13.04
CA VAL A 44 11.28 -36.49 -13.98
C VAL A 44 12.14 -36.03 -15.16
N ALA A 45 12.87 -36.94 -15.80
CA ALA A 45 13.76 -36.60 -16.93
C ALA A 45 13.00 -35.91 -18.09
N ASN A 46 11.76 -36.32 -18.34
CA ASN A 46 10.87 -35.78 -19.37
C ASN A 46 9.87 -34.73 -18.82
N TRP A 47 10.27 -33.94 -17.81
CA TRP A 47 9.39 -33.00 -17.10
C TRP A 47 8.65 -32.02 -18.01
N GLN A 48 9.20 -31.65 -19.17
CA GLN A 48 8.56 -30.75 -20.13
C GLN A 48 7.24 -31.34 -20.65
N GLN A 49 7.20 -32.65 -20.92
CA GLN A 49 5.98 -33.33 -21.36
C GLN A 49 4.99 -33.48 -20.20
N ALA A 50 5.47 -33.84 -19.01
CA ALA A 50 4.65 -33.95 -17.82
C ALA A 50 4.03 -32.60 -17.39
N PHE A 51 4.72 -31.47 -17.63
CA PHE A 51 4.20 -30.13 -17.38
C PHE A 51 2.93 -29.85 -18.21
N LEU A 52 2.88 -30.32 -19.46
CA LEU A 52 1.70 -30.15 -20.32
C LEU A 52 0.47 -30.92 -19.80
N ASN A 53 0.68 -31.97 -19.01
CA ASN A 53 -0.39 -32.76 -18.39
C ASN A 53 -0.96 -32.14 -17.11
N LEU A 54 -0.29 -31.11 -16.54
CA LEU A 54 -0.76 -30.45 -15.32
C LEU A 54 -2.14 -29.84 -15.51
N GLN A 55 -3.06 -30.14 -14.61
CA GLN A 55 -4.34 -29.43 -14.59
C GLN A 55 -4.12 -27.97 -14.12
N PRO A 56 -4.94 -27.01 -14.64
CA PRO A 56 -4.89 -25.63 -14.19
C PRO A 56 -5.06 -25.50 -12.67
N LEU A 57 -4.34 -24.55 -12.07
CA LEU A 57 -4.51 -24.18 -10.67
C LEU A 57 -5.55 -23.07 -10.56
N ASP A 58 -6.71 -23.38 -9.98
CA ASP A 58 -7.78 -22.40 -9.82
C ASP A 58 -7.52 -21.43 -8.65
N ARG A 59 -8.12 -20.25 -8.76
CA ARG A 59 -8.01 -19.18 -7.76
C ARG A 59 -8.58 -19.54 -6.38
N ALA A 60 -9.63 -20.35 -6.32
CA ALA A 60 -10.28 -20.70 -5.05
C ALA A 60 -9.39 -21.62 -4.21
N THR A 61 -8.72 -22.57 -4.84
CA THR A 61 -7.74 -23.47 -4.22
C THR A 61 -6.64 -22.69 -3.50
N VAL A 62 -6.00 -21.75 -4.20
CA VAL A 62 -4.95 -20.91 -3.59
C VAL A 62 -5.53 -20.01 -2.51
N ARG A 63 -6.71 -19.41 -2.72
CA ARG A 63 -7.34 -18.51 -1.75
C ARG A 63 -7.71 -19.21 -0.44
N ASN A 64 -8.15 -20.46 -0.51
CA ASN A 64 -8.60 -21.21 0.67
C ASN A 64 -7.42 -21.67 1.54
N GLN A 65 -6.25 -21.94 0.93
CA GLN A 65 -5.05 -22.39 1.64
C GLN A 65 -3.77 -21.78 1.06
N PRO A 66 -3.58 -20.45 1.08
CA PRO A 66 -2.44 -19.81 0.41
C PRO A 66 -1.08 -20.24 1.01
N GLY A 67 -1.06 -20.61 2.30
CA GLY A 67 0.15 -21.16 2.95
C GLY A 67 0.62 -22.50 2.35
N ALA A 68 -0.29 -23.29 1.79
CA ALA A 68 0.07 -24.52 1.11
C ALA A 68 0.84 -24.27 -0.20
N PHE A 69 0.91 -23.02 -0.69
CA PHE A 69 1.57 -22.64 -1.94
C PHE A 69 2.87 -21.83 -1.73
N LEU A 70 3.31 -21.66 -0.47
CA LEU A 70 4.51 -20.91 -0.13
C LEU A 70 5.75 -21.82 -0.13
N ALA A 71 6.81 -21.45 -0.85
CA ALA A 71 8.05 -22.20 -0.95
C ALA A 71 9.21 -21.55 -0.18
N ASN A 72 9.51 -20.28 -0.46
CA ASN A 72 10.61 -19.54 0.18
C ASN A 72 10.10 -18.32 0.96
N ALA A 73 9.69 -18.53 2.20
CA ALA A 73 9.22 -17.49 3.11
C ALA A 73 10.30 -16.44 3.49
N THR A 74 11.58 -16.74 3.27
CA THR A 74 12.68 -15.92 3.79
C THR A 74 12.90 -14.65 2.99
N ASP A 75 12.51 -14.67 1.71
CA ASP A 75 12.70 -13.60 0.72
C ASP A 75 11.43 -12.77 0.48
N VAL A 76 10.42 -12.85 1.34
CA VAL A 76 9.16 -12.10 1.15
C VAL A 76 9.42 -10.58 1.28
N VAL A 77 9.51 -9.88 0.16
CA VAL A 77 9.60 -8.41 0.10
C VAL A 77 8.31 -7.74 -0.36
N TYR A 78 7.42 -8.51 -0.97
CA TYR A 78 6.16 -8.04 -1.51
C TYR A 78 4.99 -8.87 -0.99
N ARG A 79 3.91 -8.19 -0.61
CA ARG A 79 2.60 -8.79 -0.28
C ARG A 79 1.53 -8.05 -1.06
N GLY A 80 0.71 -8.78 -1.81
CA GLY A 80 -0.44 -8.21 -2.49
C GLY A 80 -1.74 -8.87 -2.06
N VAL A 81 -2.82 -8.11 -2.25
CA VAL A 81 -4.19 -8.53 -1.92
C VAL A 81 -5.06 -8.21 -3.12
N THR A 82 -5.71 -9.23 -3.69
CA THR A 82 -6.54 -9.02 -4.86
C THR A 82 -7.83 -8.28 -4.50
N SER A 83 -8.28 -7.36 -5.37
CA SER A 83 -9.60 -6.72 -5.25
C SER A 83 -10.71 -7.72 -5.65
N GLY A 84 -11.25 -8.47 -4.69
CA GLY A 84 -12.36 -9.41 -4.95
C GLY A 84 -13.70 -8.70 -5.14
N THR A 85 -14.51 -9.15 -6.11
CA THR A 85 -15.89 -8.69 -6.40
C THR A 85 -16.92 -9.13 -5.35
N GLN A 86 -16.56 -10.07 -4.45
CA GLN A 86 -17.42 -10.64 -3.39
C GLN A 86 -16.78 -10.60 -1.99
N GLY A 87 -15.84 -9.67 -1.73
CA GLY A 87 -15.23 -9.50 -0.40
C GLY A 87 -14.23 -10.59 0.04
N ARG A 88 -14.00 -11.64 -0.76
CA ARG A 88 -13.00 -12.69 -0.50
C ARG A 88 -11.73 -12.48 -1.32
N SER A 89 -10.77 -11.76 -0.74
CA SER A 89 -9.47 -11.48 -1.36
C SER A 89 -8.51 -12.66 -1.30
N LEU A 90 -7.74 -12.87 -2.37
CA LEU A 90 -6.54 -13.72 -2.36
C LEU A 90 -5.35 -12.90 -1.87
N ILE A 91 -4.52 -13.50 -1.00
CA ILE A 91 -3.25 -12.94 -0.53
C ILE A 91 -2.14 -13.67 -1.28
N TYR A 92 -1.17 -12.91 -1.79
CA TYR A 92 0.01 -13.48 -2.44
C TYR A 92 1.29 -12.81 -1.96
N PHE A 93 2.41 -13.52 -2.11
CA PHE A 93 3.73 -13.07 -1.69
C PHE A 93 4.74 -13.21 -2.82
N ALA A 94 5.73 -12.31 -2.88
CA ALA A 94 6.79 -12.37 -3.88
C ALA A 94 8.15 -11.89 -3.34
N GLY A 95 9.19 -12.37 -4.02
CA GLY A 95 10.61 -12.18 -3.70
C GLY A 95 11.24 -10.91 -4.25
N GLU A 96 12.48 -10.65 -3.85
CA GLU A 96 13.25 -9.47 -4.27
C GLU A 96 13.47 -9.44 -5.78
N GLU A 97 13.94 -10.56 -6.34
CA GLU A 97 14.16 -10.72 -7.78
C GLU A 97 12.89 -10.44 -8.59
N TRP A 98 11.76 -11.02 -8.18
CA TRP A 98 10.47 -10.79 -8.82
C TRP A 98 10.08 -9.30 -8.80
N ASN A 99 10.28 -8.64 -7.65
CA ASN A 99 9.93 -7.23 -7.49
C ASN A 99 10.86 -6.31 -8.30
N ALA A 100 12.15 -6.61 -8.40
CA ALA A 100 13.07 -5.87 -9.26
C ALA A 100 12.71 -6.03 -10.75
N ALA A 101 12.49 -7.28 -11.19
CA ALA A 101 12.20 -7.59 -12.58
C ALA A 101 10.87 -6.97 -13.07
N ARG A 102 9.84 -6.91 -12.22
CA ARG A 102 8.57 -6.25 -12.60
C ARG A 102 8.73 -4.74 -12.80
N LEU A 103 9.55 -4.09 -11.98
CA LEU A 103 9.80 -2.66 -12.08
C LEU A 103 10.59 -2.37 -13.37
N GLN A 104 11.63 -3.16 -13.65
CA GLN A 104 12.42 -3.04 -14.87
C GLN A 104 11.59 -3.29 -16.14
N SER A 105 10.75 -4.33 -16.14
CA SER A 105 9.88 -4.63 -17.29
C SER A 105 8.89 -3.50 -17.57
N ARG A 106 8.25 -3.00 -16.51
CA ARG A 106 7.35 -1.85 -16.62
C ARG A 106 8.06 -0.61 -17.15
N GLN A 107 9.26 -0.31 -16.63
CA GLN A 107 10.08 0.80 -17.12
C GLN A 107 10.41 0.66 -18.61
N ARG A 108 10.81 -0.53 -19.05
CA ARG A 108 11.10 -0.82 -20.47
C ARG A 108 9.89 -0.57 -21.37
N PHE A 109 8.69 -0.99 -20.94
CA PHE A 109 7.47 -0.75 -21.71
C PHE A 109 7.08 0.73 -21.75
N LEU A 110 7.17 1.43 -20.61
CA LEU A 110 6.88 2.86 -20.52
C LEU A 110 7.85 3.69 -21.39
N ALA A 111 9.12 3.29 -21.47
CA ALA A 111 10.12 3.94 -22.31
C ALA A 111 9.76 3.93 -23.81
N TRP A 112 8.94 2.98 -24.29
CA TRP A 112 8.44 3.01 -25.67
C TRP A 112 7.61 4.26 -25.96
N TRP A 113 6.90 4.76 -24.94
CA TRP A 113 6.10 5.98 -25.01
C TRP A 113 6.87 7.24 -24.60
N GLY A 114 8.20 7.15 -24.49
CA GLY A 114 9.03 8.25 -24.02
C GLY A 114 8.89 8.56 -22.52
N ILE A 115 8.22 7.68 -21.75
CA ILE A 115 8.05 7.85 -20.31
C ILE A 115 9.27 7.24 -19.61
N THR A 116 10.22 8.11 -19.26
CA THR A 116 11.49 7.75 -18.60
C THR A 116 11.41 7.91 -17.08
N ASP A 117 12.54 7.70 -16.40
CA ASP A 117 12.69 7.95 -14.95
C ASP A 117 12.74 9.44 -14.58
N GLU A 118 12.58 10.33 -15.55
CA GLU A 118 12.47 11.78 -15.32
C GLU A 118 11.01 12.26 -15.32
N ILE A 119 10.11 11.45 -15.89
CA ILE A 119 8.69 11.79 -16.05
C ILE A 119 7.89 11.10 -14.94
N PRO A 120 7.24 11.85 -14.04
CA PRO A 120 6.43 11.26 -12.99
C PRO A 120 5.15 10.65 -13.54
N ILE A 121 4.65 9.64 -12.84
CA ILE A 121 3.31 9.11 -13.06
C ILE A 121 2.43 9.52 -11.88
N LEU A 122 1.33 10.20 -12.18
CA LEU A 122 0.32 10.58 -11.20
C LEU A 122 -0.85 9.59 -11.27
N ASN A 123 -1.02 8.76 -10.23
CA ASN A 123 -2.18 7.88 -10.12
C ASN A 123 -3.42 8.72 -9.77
N VAL A 124 -4.42 8.76 -10.63
CA VAL A 124 -5.60 9.60 -10.47
C VAL A 124 -6.78 8.77 -9.97
N ALA A 125 -7.32 9.14 -8.81
CA ALA A 125 -8.58 8.64 -8.26
C ALA A 125 -8.71 7.10 -8.25
N SER A 126 -7.61 6.41 -7.91
CA SER A 126 -7.54 4.95 -7.95
C SER A 126 -6.92 4.37 -6.68
N ARG A 127 -7.02 3.05 -6.49
CA ARG A 127 -6.30 2.30 -5.44
C ARG A 127 -4.88 1.92 -5.86
N LEU A 128 -4.39 2.49 -6.96
CA LEU A 128 -3.09 2.16 -7.51
C LEU A 128 -2.01 2.88 -6.71
N PHE A 129 -0.98 2.14 -6.35
CA PHE A 129 0.14 2.69 -5.60
C PHE A 129 1.19 3.27 -6.55
N PRO A 130 1.79 4.42 -6.22
CA PRO A 130 3.02 4.87 -6.83
C PRO A 130 4.10 3.79 -6.70
N LEU A 131 4.84 3.55 -7.78
CA LEU A 131 5.86 2.49 -7.80
C LEU A 131 7.27 3.07 -7.71
N ARG A 132 7.48 4.30 -8.18
CA ARG A 132 8.75 5.00 -8.12
C ARG A 132 8.71 6.12 -7.09
N PRO A 133 9.89 6.50 -6.56
CA PRO A 133 10.02 7.68 -5.73
C PRO A 133 9.38 8.95 -6.27
N MET A 134 9.35 9.15 -7.58
CA MET A 134 8.78 10.35 -8.19
C MET A 134 7.30 10.28 -8.56
N ASP A 135 6.72 9.10 -8.47
CA ASP A 135 5.32 8.90 -8.83
C ASP A 135 4.44 9.46 -7.70
N GLY A 136 3.32 10.07 -8.07
CA GLY A 136 2.33 10.59 -7.12
C GLY A 136 1.01 9.82 -7.18
N ALA A 137 0.10 10.17 -6.28
CA ALA A 137 -1.28 9.74 -6.34
C ALA A 137 -2.22 10.84 -5.85
N LEU A 138 -3.25 11.18 -6.62
CA LEU A 138 -4.36 12.01 -6.15
C LEU A 138 -5.52 11.09 -5.77
N ILE A 139 -5.88 11.11 -4.49
CA ILE A 139 -6.94 10.28 -3.92
C ILE A 139 -8.06 11.19 -3.45
N GLY A 140 -9.29 10.84 -3.78
CA GLY A 140 -10.45 11.62 -3.37
C GLY A 140 -11.66 11.35 -4.23
N THR A 141 -12.80 11.84 -3.77
CA THR A 141 -13.99 12.01 -4.59
C THR A 141 -13.72 13.09 -5.64
N LEU A 142 -14.28 12.94 -6.85
CA LEU A 142 -14.11 13.93 -7.93
C LEU A 142 -14.92 15.19 -7.64
N THR A 143 -14.34 16.06 -6.81
CA THR A 143 -14.88 17.37 -6.43
C THR A 143 -14.06 18.49 -7.12
N PRO A 144 -14.56 19.73 -7.17
CA PRO A 144 -13.78 20.84 -7.71
C PRO A 144 -12.38 21.00 -7.09
N PRO A 145 -12.18 20.87 -5.75
CA PRO A 145 -10.85 20.83 -5.16
C PRO A 145 -9.92 19.75 -5.72
N PHE A 146 -10.44 18.55 -5.99
CA PHE A 146 -9.65 17.47 -6.61
C PHE A 146 -9.16 17.88 -8.00
N ILE A 147 -10.03 18.51 -8.79
CA ILE A 147 -9.68 18.99 -10.13
C ILE A 147 -8.64 20.11 -10.06
N TYR A 148 -8.80 21.07 -9.15
CA TYR A 148 -7.80 22.12 -8.97
C TYR A 148 -6.44 21.55 -8.56
N GLN A 149 -6.42 20.58 -7.65
CA GLN A 149 -5.18 19.90 -7.25
C GLN A 149 -4.53 19.16 -8.42
N LEU A 150 -5.32 18.49 -9.26
CA LEU A 150 -4.82 17.86 -10.49
C LEU A 150 -4.20 18.88 -11.44
N LEU A 151 -4.87 20.01 -11.68
CA LEU A 151 -4.36 21.07 -12.55
C LEU A 151 -3.07 21.69 -11.99
N ASP A 152 -3.01 21.95 -10.69
CA ASP A 152 -1.80 22.42 -10.01
C ASP A 152 -0.64 21.44 -10.19
N GLN A 153 -0.88 20.14 -9.99
CA GLN A 153 0.13 19.09 -10.20
C GLN A 153 0.65 19.05 -11.64
N LEU A 154 -0.24 19.13 -12.61
CA LEU A 154 0.11 19.16 -14.03
C LEU A 154 0.88 20.42 -14.43
N ALA A 155 0.68 21.54 -13.73
CA ALA A 155 1.35 22.80 -14.03
C ALA A 155 2.83 22.86 -13.60
N ILE A 156 3.24 22.03 -12.63
CA ILE A 156 4.62 22.02 -12.09
C ILE A 156 5.60 21.42 -13.09
N ARG A 157 5.25 20.29 -13.70
CA ARG A 157 6.11 19.59 -14.67
C ARG A 157 5.30 18.66 -15.56
N PRO A 158 5.80 18.34 -16.77
CA PRO A 158 5.21 17.30 -17.62
C PRO A 158 5.05 16.00 -16.84
N THR A 159 3.83 15.47 -16.86
CA THR A 159 3.42 14.33 -16.02
C THR A 159 2.59 13.36 -16.84
N ALA A 160 2.80 12.05 -16.64
CA ALA A 160 1.90 11.02 -17.15
C ALA A 160 0.80 10.75 -16.12
N LEU A 161 -0.45 10.61 -16.58
CA LEU A 161 -1.57 10.24 -15.72
C LEU A 161 -1.75 8.73 -15.74
N ARG A 162 -2.17 8.12 -14.64
CA ARG A 162 -2.48 6.70 -14.57
C ARG A 162 -3.74 6.41 -13.77
N GLY A 163 -4.59 5.51 -14.24
CA GLY A 163 -5.83 5.20 -13.52
C GLY A 163 -6.70 4.17 -14.23
N TYR A 164 -7.88 3.95 -13.64
CA TYR A 164 -8.92 3.15 -14.27
C TYR A 164 -9.54 3.95 -15.44
N PRO A 165 -9.78 3.34 -16.62
CA PRO A 165 -10.47 3.97 -17.73
C PRO A 165 -11.71 4.76 -17.33
N SER A 166 -12.60 4.16 -16.53
CA SER A 166 -13.82 4.81 -16.03
C SER A 166 -13.54 6.13 -15.31
N ARG A 167 -12.65 6.10 -14.32
CA ARG A 167 -12.30 7.26 -13.48
C ARG A 167 -11.57 8.36 -14.26
N LEU A 168 -10.68 7.98 -15.18
CA LEU A 168 -10.00 8.95 -16.02
C LEU A 168 -10.99 9.64 -16.99
N CYS A 169 -11.99 8.92 -17.49
CA CYS A 169 -13.04 9.52 -18.32
C CYS A 169 -13.90 10.51 -17.53
N GLU A 170 -14.26 10.20 -16.28
CA GLU A 170 -15.00 11.14 -15.42
C GLU A 170 -14.21 12.44 -15.19
N VAL A 171 -12.90 12.35 -14.97
CA VAL A 171 -12.00 13.51 -14.89
C VAL A 171 -11.96 14.27 -16.22
N ALA A 172 -11.82 13.56 -17.34
CA ALA A 172 -11.78 14.16 -18.67
C ALA A 172 -13.06 14.94 -19.00
N VAL A 173 -14.23 14.44 -18.60
CA VAL A 173 -15.51 15.14 -18.78
C VAL A 173 -15.50 16.49 -18.05
N GLN A 174 -15.00 16.55 -16.82
CA GLN A 174 -14.90 17.81 -16.06
C GLN A 174 -13.88 18.79 -16.65
N LEU A 175 -12.87 18.28 -17.36
CA LEU A 175 -11.78 19.06 -17.95
C LEU A 175 -12.01 19.43 -19.42
N ARG A 176 -13.10 18.99 -20.06
CA ARG A 176 -13.33 19.09 -21.52
C ARG A 176 -13.25 20.52 -22.08
N ARG A 177 -13.48 21.53 -21.25
CA ARG A 177 -13.44 22.96 -21.62
C ARG A 177 -12.29 23.72 -20.95
N THR A 178 -11.39 23.01 -20.28
CA THR A 178 -10.27 23.57 -19.55
C THR A 178 -9.01 23.47 -20.39
N ARG A 179 -8.23 24.54 -20.46
CA ARG A 179 -6.90 24.47 -21.07
C ARG A 179 -5.95 23.75 -20.10
N LEU A 180 -5.47 22.58 -20.51
CA LEU A 180 -4.62 21.75 -19.66
C LEU A 180 -3.13 22.06 -19.86
N PRO A 181 -2.32 21.97 -18.80
CA PRO A 181 -0.87 21.83 -18.94
C PRO A 181 -0.50 20.54 -19.70
N PRO A 182 0.74 20.44 -20.24
CA PRO A 182 1.15 19.27 -21.01
C PRO A 182 1.09 17.96 -20.22
N VAL A 183 0.24 17.04 -20.67
CA VAL A 183 0.22 15.64 -20.21
C VAL A 183 1.07 14.80 -21.16
N VAL A 184 1.97 13.99 -20.61
CA VAL A 184 2.90 13.18 -21.43
C VAL A 184 2.16 11.98 -22.03
N ALA A 185 1.34 11.32 -21.22
CA ALA A 185 0.53 10.17 -21.59
C ALA A 185 -0.57 9.92 -20.57
N VAL A 186 -1.61 9.19 -20.97
CA VAL A 186 -2.68 8.71 -20.10
C VAL A 186 -2.65 7.19 -20.06
N ILE A 187 -2.18 6.61 -18.97
CA ILE A 187 -2.00 5.17 -18.76
C ILE A 187 -3.27 4.59 -18.11
N CYS A 188 -4.01 3.82 -18.89
CA CYS A 188 -5.18 3.09 -18.44
C CYS A 188 -4.80 1.68 -17.97
N THR A 189 -5.36 1.22 -16.85
CA THR A 189 -5.12 -0.14 -16.35
C THR A 189 -6.29 -0.64 -15.51
N GLY A 190 -6.33 -1.94 -15.24
CA GLY A 190 -7.23 -2.58 -14.26
C GLY A 190 -8.70 -2.70 -14.67
N GLU A 191 -9.09 -2.09 -15.79
CA GLU A 191 -10.36 -2.29 -16.51
C GLU A 191 -10.07 -2.34 -18.01
N ARG A 192 -11.00 -2.86 -18.79
CA ARG A 192 -10.91 -2.84 -20.25
C ARG A 192 -11.05 -1.39 -20.75
N LEU A 193 -10.10 -0.95 -21.58
CA LEU A 193 -10.16 0.34 -22.28
C LEU A 193 -10.92 0.19 -23.61
N TYR A 194 -12.03 0.91 -23.78
CA TYR A 194 -12.77 0.94 -25.04
C TYR A 194 -12.33 2.08 -25.96
N GLY A 195 -12.61 1.93 -27.27
CA GLY A 195 -12.21 2.92 -28.28
C GLY A 195 -12.78 4.32 -28.04
N GLN A 196 -14.02 4.43 -27.57
CA GLN A 196 -14.65 5.73 -27.25
C GLN A 196 -13.98 6.40 -26.04
N GLN A 197 -13.64 5.62 -25.00
CA GLN A 197 -12.91 6.12 -23.84
C GLN A 197 -11.52 6.61 -24.23
N ARG A 198 -10.78 5.82 -25.03
CA ARG A 198 -9.50 6.22 -25.61
C ARG A 198 -9.62 7.56 -26.35
N SER A 199 -10.60 7.67 -27.26
CA SER A 199 -10.80 8.89 -28.05
C SER A 199 -11.08 10.11 -27.17
N LEU A 200 -11.93 9.98 -26.15
CA LEU A 200 -12.21 11.04 -25.19
C LEU A 200 -10.95 11.47 -24.43
N LEU A 201 -10.18 10.51 -23.93
CA LEU A 201 -8.97 10.77 -23.15
C LEU A 201 -7.90 11.43 -24.02
N GLU A 202 -7.67 10.94 -25.24
CA GLU A 202 -6.74 11.54 -26.21
C GLU A 202 -7.15 12.97 -26.57
N GLN A 203 -8.44 13.21 -26.79
CA GLN A 203 -8.97 14.53 -27.12
C GLN A 203 -8.81 15.53 -25.96
N VAL A 204 -9.18 15.15 -24.74
CA VAL A 204 -9.18 16.08 -23.60
C VAL A 204 -7.77 16.34 -23.11
N PHE A 205 -6.96 15.30 -22.92
CA PHE A 205 -5.60 15.44 -22.40
C PHE A 205 -4.58 15.83 -23.47
N CYS A 206 -4.95 15.81 -24.75
CA CYS A 206 -4.05 16.07 -25.87
C CYS A 206 -2.76 15.23 -25.80
N ALA A 207 -2.91 13.99 -25.35
CA ALA A 207 -1.82 13.09 -25.00
C ALA A 207 -2.13 11.66 -25.46
N PRO A 208 -1.12 10.84 -25.78
CA PRO A 208 -1.32 9.44 -26.12
C PRO A 208 -1.94 8.66 -24.95
N VAL A 209 -2.87 7.77 -25.26
CA VAL A 209 -3.42 6.82 -24.29
C VAL A 209 -2.71 5.48 -24.38
N VAL A 210 -2.30 4.95 -23.23
CA VAL A 210 -1.55 3.70 -23.10
C VAL A 210 -2.43 2.69 -22.38
N ASP A 211 -2.60 1.49 -22.94
CA ASP A 211 -3.30 0.41 -22.26
C ASP A 211 -2.28 -0.52 -21.57
N GLU A 212 -2.32 -0.57 -20.24
CA GLU A 212 -1.46 -1.37 -19.37
C GLU A 212 -2.27 -2.53 -18.78
N TYR A 213 -1.97 -3.75 -19.24
CA TYR A 213 -2.55 -4.97 -18.71
C TYR A 213 -1.67 -5.56 -17.61
N GLY A 214 -2.27 -6.04 -16.53
CA GLY A 214 -1.52 -6.65 -15.44
C GLY A 214 -2.37 -7.44 -14.47
N CYS A 215 -1.76 -8.49 -13.92
CA CYS A 215 -2.31 -9.32 -12.86
C CYS A 215 -1.22 -9.51 -11.82
N GLN A 216 -1.51 -9.10 -10.60
CA GLN A 216 -0.49 -8.89 -9.58
C GLN A 216 0.02 -10.22 -9.01
N GLU A 217 -0.88 -11.20 -8.87
CA GLU A 217 -0.62 -12.54 -8.34
C GLU A 217 0.29 -13.42 -9.21
N THR A 218 0.38 -13.17 -10.52
CA THR A 218 0.99 -14.10 -11.51
C THR A 218 2.14 -13.49 -12.31
N GLY A 219 2.61 -12.31 -11.89
CA GLY A 219 3.70 -11.62 -12.58
C GLY A 219 3.33 -11.05 -13.95
N ILE A 220 2.05 -11.12 -14.36
CA ILE A 220 1.55 -10.65 -15.64
C ILE A 220 1.78 -9.15 -15.77
N SER A 221 2.34 -8.74 -16.90
CA SER A 221 2.50 -7.35 -17.27
C SER A 221 2.49 -7.24 -18.79
N GLY A 222 1.79 -6.26 -19.32
CA GLY A 222 1.80 -5.97 -20.74
C GLY A 222 1.39 -4.53 -21.02
N LEU A 223 1.82 -4.01 -22.16
CA LEU A 223 1.55 -2.63 -22.54
C LEU A 223 1.42 -2.48 -24.05
N THR A 224 0.49 -1.64 -24.51
CA THR A 224 0.32 -1.37 -25.94
C THR A 224 1.52 -0.64 -26.53
N CYS A 225 2.07 -1.06 -27.66
CA CYS A 225 3.14 -0.31 -28.33
C CYS A 225 2.60 0.95 -29.04
N PRO A 226 3.39 2.04 -29.13
CA PRO A 226 2.94 3.28 -29.75
C PRO A 226 2.79 3.19 -31.28
N GLU A 227 3.61 2.39 -31.96
CA GLU A 227 3.60 2.32 -33.43
C GLU A 227 2.51 1.38 -33.96
N GLY A 228 2.24 0.28 -33.25
CA GLY A 228 1.30 -0.76 -33.69
C GLY A 228 -0.01 -0.82 -32.89
N GLY A 229 -0.10 -0.15 -31.74
CA GLY A 229 -1.28 -0.16 -30.87
C GLY A 229 -1.61 -1.52 -30.23
N ARG A 230 -0.81 -2.57 -30.47
CA ARG A 230 -1.04 -3.93 -29.93
C ARG A 230 -0.44 -4.07 -28.53
N LEU A 231 -1.13 -4.80 -27.66
CA LEU A 231 -0.67 -5.13 -26.31
C LEU A 231 0.44 -6.17 -26.39
N HIS A 232 1.67 -5.80 -26.06
CA HIS A 232 2.77 -6.75 -25.88
C HIS A 232 2.77 -7.29 -24.46
N LEU A 233 2.78 -8.63 -24.33
CA LEU A 233 2.89 -9.31 -23.05
C LEU A 233 4.36 -9.53 -22.68
N ASP A 234 4.70 -9.38 -21.40
CA ASP A 234 6.03 -9.67 -20.87
C ASP A 234 6.25 -11.17 -20.70
N ASN A 235 6.56 -11.84 -21.81
CA ASN A 235 6.85 -13.28 -21.84
C ASN A 235 8.21 -13.64 -21.23
N THR A 236 8.99 -12.66 -20.76
CA THR A 236 10.24 -12.92 -20.03
C THR A 236 10.00 -13.26 -18.57
N ARG A 237 8.88 -12.79 -17.99
CA ARG A 237 8.54 -12.96 -16.56
C ARG A 237 7.39 -13.93 -16.33
N CYS A 238 6.64 -14.25 -17.36
CA CYS A 238 5.48 -15.13 -17.27
C CYS A 238 5.37 -15.96 -18.54
N LEU A 239 5.13 -17.26 -18.37
CA LEU A 239 4.70 -18.13 -19.46
C LEU A 239 3.18 -18.01 -19.58
N TYR A 240 2.71 -17.64 -20.77
CA TYR A 240 1.30 -17.51 -21.10
C TYR A 240 0.83 -18.69 -21.95
N GLU A 241 -0.27 -19.32 -21.54
CA GLU A 241 -0.95 -20.37 -22.29
C GLU A 241 -2.41 -19.96 -22.49
N VAL A 242 -2.94 -20.11 -23.70
CA VAL A 242 -4.37 -19.89 -23.99
C VAL A 242 -5.02 -21.23 -24.27
N VAL A 243 -5.90 -21.66 -23.37
CA VAL A 243 -6.65 -22.92 -23.50
C VAL A 243 -8.13 -22.57 -23.58
N ASN A 244 -8.79 -22.90 -24.70
CA ASN A 244 -10.21 -22.58 -24.94
C ASN A 244 -10.55 -21.08 -24.74
N GLY A 245 -9.59 -20.19 -25.06
CA GLY A 245 -9.73 -18.74 -24.88
C GLY A 245 -9.55 -18.22 -23.45
N GLN A 246 -9.14 -19.09 -22.52
CA GLN A 246 -8.80 -18.75 -21.14
C GLN A 246 -7.29 -18.61 -20.96
N LEU A 247 -6.85 -17.59 -20.23
CA LEU A 247 -5.44 -17.39 -19.93
C LEU A 247 -5.01 -18.21 -18.71
N LEU A 248 -4.08 -19.12 -18.94
CA LEU A 248 -3.30 -19.77 -17.89
C LEU A 248 -1.90 -19.16 -17.84
N THR A 249 -1.38 -19.00 -16.63
CA THR A 249 -0.11 -18.31 -16.41
C THR A 249 0.82 -19.09 -15.51
N THR A 250 2.11 -19.09 -15.85
CA THR A 250 3.16 -19.57 -14.95
C THR A 250 4.14 -18.43 -14.69
N ASP A 251 4.22 -17.98 -13.44
CA ASP A 251 5.18 -16.97 -13.02
C ASP A 251 6.59 -17.57 -13.07
N LEU A 252 7.48 -16.98 -13.87
CA LEU A 252 8.81 -17.52 -14.13
C LEU A 252 9.88 -17.03 -13.14
N LEU A 253 9.51 -16.18 -12.17
CA LEU A 253 10.45 -15.55 -11.24
C LEU A 253 10.06 -15.73 -9.77
N ASN A 254 8.78 -15.90 -9.44
CA ASN A 254 8.33 -15.95 -8.06
C ASN A 254 8.60 -17.31 -7.39
N GLN A 255 9.79 -17.49 -6.82
CA GLN A 255 10.12 -18.66 -5.99
C GLN A 255 9.58 -18.56 -4.54
N VAL A 256 9.02 -17.41 -4.14
CA VAL A 256 8.43 -17.27 -2.80
C VAL A 256 7.10 -17.99 -2.74
N MET A 257 6.24 -17.74 -3.72
CA MET A 257 4.93 -18.37 -3.87
C MET A 257 4.73 -18.73 -5.35
N PRO A 258 5.36 -19.82 -5.83
CA PRO A 258 5.29 -20.17 -7.25
C PRO A 258 3.84 -20.36 -7.65
N MET A 259 3.45 -19.78 -8.80
CA MET A 259 2.13 -19.93 -9.41
C MET A 259 2.32 -20.63 -10.75
N VAL A 260 2.01 -21.92 -10.80
CA VAL A 260 2.25 -22.78 -11.98
C VAL A 260 0.93 -23.12 -12.65
N ARG A 261 0.79 -22.82 -13.95
CA ARG A 261 -0.44 -22.96 -14.75
C ARG A 261 -1.68 -22.45 -14.03
N TYR A 262 -1.55 -21.28 -13.43
CA TYR A 262 -2.59 -20.62 -12.67
C TYR A 262 -3.62 -19.96 -13.59
N ASP A 263 -4.88 -20.22 -13.30
CA ASP A 263 -6.03 -19.59 -13.93
C ASP A 263 -6.35 -18.26 -13.24
N CYS A 264 -6.05 -17.17 -13.93
CA CYS A 264 -6.30 -15.81 -13.44
C CYS A 264 -7.74 -15.32 -13.69
N GLY A 265 -8.56 -16.10 -14.41
CA GLY A 265 -9.94 -15.75 -14.74
C GLY A 265 -10.09 -14.75 -15.90
N ASP A 266 -9.00 -14.38 -16.57
CA ASP A 266 -9.02 -13.51 -17.74
C ASP A 266 -9.07 -14.33 -19.05
N ARG A 267 -9.65 -13.74 -20.09
CA ARG A 267 -9.72 -14.30 -21.46
C ARG A 267 -8.92 -13.42 -22.42
N LEU A 268 -8.13 -14.05 -23.27
CA LEU A 268 -7.37 -13.35 -24.32
C LEU A 268 -7.18 -14.22 -25.56
N VAL A 269 -6.86 -13.53 -26.65
CA VAL A 269 -6.45 -14.13 -27.92
C VAL A 269 -5.04 -13.67 -28.22
N ILE A 270 -4.12 -14.59 -28.49
CA ILE A 270 -2.77 -14.27 -28.96
C ILE A 270 -2.87 -13.89 -30.45
N ASP A 271 -2.26 -12.78 -30.84
CA ASP A 271 -2.24 -12.39 -32.25
C ASP A 271 -1.31 -13.33 -33.03
N PRO A 272 -1.74 -13.87 -34.18
CA PRO A 272 -0.93 -14.80 -34.96
C PRO A 272 0.23 -14.12 -35.70
N GLU A 273 0.06 -12.84 -36.05
CA GLU A 273 1.01 -12.09 -36.85
C GLU A 273 1.93 -11.23 -35.98
N PRO A 274 3.22 -11.09 -36.33
CA PRO A 274 4.11 -10.13 -35.68
C PRO A 274 3.53 -8.72 -35.68
N CYS A 275 3.85 -7.94 -34.65
CA CYS A 275 3.41 -6.55 -34.58
C CYS A 275 4.15 -5.70 -35.62
N SER A 276 3.43 -4.76 -36.25
CA SER A 276 4.00 -3.77 -37.19
C SER A 276 5.06 -2.86 -36.57
N CYS A 277 5.17 -2.84 -35.24
CA CYS A 277 6.19 -2.07 -34.52
C CYS A 277 7.59 -2.71 -34.60
N GLY A 278 7.71 -3.93 -35.15
CA GLY A 278 8.97 -4.65 -35.34
C GLY A 278 9.58 -5.24 -34.06
N ARG A 279 8.97 -5.01 -32.89
CA ARG A 279 9.46 -5.57 -31.62
C ARG A 279 9.12 -7.06 -31.51
N PRO A 280 10.08 -7.90 -31.08
CA PRO A 280 9.80 -9.31 -30.84
C PRO A 280 8.91 -9.48 -29.60
N GLY A 281 8.22 -10.62 -29.52
CA GLY A 281 7.41 -11.00 -28.36
C GLY A 281 5.97 -11.32 -28.72
N LEU A 282 5.21 -11.74 -27.70
CA LEU A 282 3.81 -12.11 -27.84
C LEU A 282 2.93 -10.86 -27.74
N THR A 283 2.04 -10.67 -28.71
CA THR A 283 0.95 -9.70 -28.60
C THR A 283 -0.40 -10.39 -28.41
N ALA A 284 -1.32 -9.71 -27.75
CA ALA A 284 -2.62 -10.28 -27.42
C ALA A 284 -3.74 -9.24 -27.41
N THR A 285 -4.96 -9.70 -27.58
CA THR A 285 -6.18 -8.90 -27.33
C THR A 285 -6.90 -9.46 -26.10
N VAL A 286 -7.12 -8.61 -25.10
CA VAL A 286 -7.86 -8.98 -23.88
C VAL A 286 -9.36 -8.91 -24.15
N LEU A 287 -10.06 -10.02 -23.91
CA LEU A 287 -11.51 -10.12 -24.12
C LEU A 287 -12.32 -9.75 -22.88
N GLY A 288 -11.73 -9.81 -21.68
CA GLY A 288 -12.41 -9.55 -20.40
C GLY A 288 -12.25 -10.72 -19.43
N ARG A 289 -13.10 -10.80 -18.40
CA ARG A 289 -13.09 -11.91 -17.44
C ARG A 289 -14.11 -12.98 -17.77
N VAL A 290 -13.81 -14.22 -17.38
CA VAL A 290 -14.74 -15.36 -17.48
C VAL A 290 -16.05 -15.08 -16.74
N GLU A 291 -15.96 -14.45 -15.57
CA GLU A 291 -17.12 -14.09 -14.72
C GLU A 291 -17.99 -12.96 -15.30
N ASP A 292 -17.44 -12.16 -16.22
CA ASP A 292 -18.13 -11.05 -16.87
C ASP A 292 -18.66 -11.52 -18.24
N THR A 293 -19.52 -12.56 -18.31
CA THR A 293 -20.14 -13.01 -19.58
C THR A 293 -21.67 -12.91 -19.48
N ILE A 294 -22.29 -12.23 -20.44
CA ILE A 294 -23.75 -12.11 -20.58
C ILE A 294 -24.23 -13.16 -21.57
N HIS A 295 -25.21 -13.95 -21.15
CA HIS A 295 -25.83 -14.98 -21.98
C HIS A 295 -27.08 -14.41 -22.63
N THR A 296 -27.18 -14.47 -23.96
CA THR A 296 -28.42 -14.05 -24.67
C THR A 296 -29.40 -15.22 -24.75
N SER A 297 -30.69 -14.92 -24.94
CA SER A 297 -31.75 -15.91 -25.20
C SER A 297 -31.50 -16.78 -26.44
N THR A 298 -30.62 -16.32 -27.34
CA THR A 298 -30.18 -17.07 -28.53
C THR A 298 -28.99 -18.00 -28.28
N GLY A 299 -28.46 -18.04 -27.05
CA GLY A 299 -27.29 -18.84 -26.67
C GLY A 299 -25.93 -18.18 -26.96
N ALA A 300 -25.90 -16.96 -27.51
CA ALA A 300 -24.65 -16.23 -27.71
C ALA A 300 -24.05 -15.77 -26.38
N GLN A 301 -22.73 -15.94 -26.22
CA GLN A 301 -21.95 -15.44 -25.08
C GLN A 301 -21.32 -14.09 -25.44
N LEU A 302 -21.82 -13.03 -24.83
CA LEU A 302 -21.26 -11.69 -24.97
C LEU A 302 -20.31 -11.42 -23.80
N ALA A 303 -19.14 -10.84 -24.06
CA ALA A 303 -18.35 -10.28 -22.98
C ALA A 303 -19.21 -9.20 -22.27
N GLY A 304 -19.34 -9.30 -20.95
CA GLY A 304 -20.10 -8.40 -20.06
C GLY A 304 -19.60 -6.96 -20.11
N ALA A 305 -18.38 -6.81 -20.60
CA ALA A 305 -17.84 -5.64 -21.28
C ALA A 305 -18.54 -5.38 -22.63
N ILE A 306 -19.86 -5.18 -22.65
CA ILE A 306 -20.56 -4.89 -23.89
C ILE A 306 -20.07 -3.52 -24.37
N SER A 307 -19.58 -3.42 -25.61
CA SER A 307 -19.23 -2.14 -26.22
C SER A 307 -20.50 -1.34 -26.43
N MET A 308 -20.88 -0.56 -25.41
CA MET A 308 -21.98 0.38 -25.52
C MET A 308 -21.48 1.59 -26.33
N PRO A 309 -22.20 2.04 -27.37
CA PRO A 309 -21.90 3.28 -28.06
C PRO A 309 -21.81 4.42 -27.04
N ALA A 310 -20.97 5.41 -27.31
CA ALA A 310 -21.02 6.66 -26.56
C ALA A 310 -22.38 7.31 -26.82
N PHE A 311 -23.34 7.09 -25.94
CA PHE A 311 -24.59 7.83 -25.93
C PHE A 311 -24.28 9.21 -25.39
N ASP A 312 -24.19 10.20 -26.29
CA ASP A 312 -24.11 11.61 -25.89
C ASP A 312 -25.28 11.90 -24.95
N GLY A 313 -24.98 12.17 -23.67
CA GLY A 313 -25.98 12.48 -22.65
C GLY A 313 -26.30 11.38 -21.64
N ILE A 314 -25.53 10.29 -21.53
CA ILE A 314 -25.60 9.34 -20.39
C ILE A 314 -24.33 9.46 -19.54
N CYS A 315 -24.48 9.80 -18.25
CA CYS A 315 -23.40 10.00 -17.28
C CYS A 315 -22.90 8.68 -16.67
N GLN A 316 -23.81 7.80 -16.28
CA GLN A 316 -23.50 6.49 -15.68
C GLN A 316 -24.56 5.48 -16.10
N TYR A 317 -24.19 4.21 -16.06
CA TYR A 317 -25.13 3.11 -16.27
C TYR A 317 -24.73 1.87 -15.49
N ARG A 318 -25.70 1.01 -15.23
CA ARG A 318 -25.51 -0.32 -14.63
C ARG A 318 -26.45 -1.30 -15.32
N VAL A 319 -25.94 -2.44 -15.74
CA VAL A 319 -26.73 -3.52 -16.34
C VAL A 319 -26.88 -4.65 -15.34
N VAL A 320 -28.10 -5.11 -15.12
CA VAL A 320 -28.44 -6.26 -14.29
C VAL A 320 -29.23 -7.24 -15.13
N GLN A 321 -28.65 -8.39 -15.44
CA GLN A 321 -29.38 -9.50 -16.05
C GLN A 321 -29.96 -10.39 -14.96
N ARG A 322 -31.27 -10.64 -14.98
CA ARG A 322 -31.93 -11.56 -14.03
C ARG A 322 -31.95 -12.99 -14.55
N ASP A 323 -32.15 -13.15 -15.85
CA ASP A 323 -32.12 -14.42 -16.60
C ASP A 323 -31.87 -14.14 -18.08
N ASP A 324 -31.79 -15.19 -18.90
CA ASP A 324 -31.47 -15.11 -20.34
C ASP A 324 -32.49 -14.29 -21.16
N SER A 325 -33.66 -13.99 -20.59
CA SER A 325 -34.75 -13.23 -21.22
C SER A 325 -35.04 -11.86 -20.60
N HIS A 326 -34.44 -11.52 -19.46
CA HIS A 326 -34.71 -10.27 -18.73
C HIS A 326 -33.44 -9.51 -18.36
N LEU A 327 -33.37 -8.26 -18.84
CA LEU A 327 -32.27 -7.35 -18.58
C LEU A 327 -32.79 -6.01 -18.04
N THR A 328 -32.17 -5.50 -16.99
CA THR A 328 -32.47 -4.18 -16.41
C THR A 328 -31.28 -3.25 -16.63
N LEU A 329 -31.49 -2.15 -17.36
CA LEU A 329 -30.51 -1.07 -17.49
C LEU A 329 -30.88 0.06 -16.54
N PHE A 330 -30.04 0.33 -15.56
CA PHE A 330 -30.08 1.57 -14.79
C PHE A 330 -29.25 2.59 -15.55
N VAL A 331 -29.83 3.73 -15.90
CA VAL A 331 -29.15 4.80 -16.63
C VAL A 331 -29.32 6.13 -15.93
N GLN A 332 -28.24 6.90 -15.88
CA GLN A 332 -28.24 8.25 -15.35
C GLN A 332 -28.00 9.22 -16.51
N PRO A 333 -29.05 9.86 -17.06
CA PRO A 333 -28.90 10.83 -18.14
C PRO A 333 -28.31 12.15 -17.63
N GLN A 334 -27.65 12.90 -18.52
CA GLN A 334 -27.08 14.23 -18.26
C GLN A 334 -28.18 15.30 -18.12
N HIS A 335 -29.31 15.09 -18.81
CA HIS A 335 -30.47 15.98 -18.77
C HIS A 335 -31.74 15.15 -18.62
N GLU A 336 -32.74 15.67 -17.90
CA GLU A 336 -34.04 14.99 -17.70
C GLU A 336 -34.78 14.71 -19.02
N SER A 337 -34.46 15.45 -20.08
CA SER A 337 -35.06 15.32 -21.41
C SER A 337 -34.35 14.34 -22.36
N TYR A 338 -33.49 13.44 -21.85
CA TYR A 338 -32.76 12.49 -22.69
C TYR A 338 -33.69 11.46 -23.34
N GLN A 339 -33.64 11.33 -24.68
CA GLN A 339 -34.44 10.35 -25.43
C GLN A 339 -33.78 8.97 -25.40
N LEU A 340 -34.52 7.97 -24.90
CA LEU A 340 -34.03 6.60 -24.72
C LEU A 340 -34.02 5.77 -26.00
N ASP A 341 -34.55 6.27 -27.12
CA ASP A 341 -34.75 5.48 -28.35
C ASP A 341 -33.46 4.87 -28.89
N ASN A 342 -32.36 5.63 -28.85
CA ASN A 342 -31.04 5.14 -29.27
C ASN A 342 -30.51 4.02 -28.36
N LEU A 343 -30.78 4.12 -27.06
CA LEU A 343 -30.40 3.09 -26.09
C LEU A 343 -31.23 1.82 -26.29
N VAL A 344 -32.55 1.97 -26.45
CA VAL A 344 -33.48 0.85 -26.68
C VAL A 344 -33.13 0.11 -27.98
N ASN A 345 -32.88 0.84 -29.08
CA ASN A 345 -32.50 0.26 -30.35
C ASN A 345 -31.17 -0.51 -30.26
N TRP A 346 -30.19 0.02 -29.54
CA TRP A 346 -28.94 -0.70 -29.31
C TRP A 346 -29.11 -1.96 -28.47
N VAL A 347 -29.94 -1.92 -27.41
CA VAL A 347 -30.23 -3.10 -26.58
C VAL A 347 -30.87 -4.19 -27.44
N GLN A 348 -31.86 -3.86 -28.26
CA GLN A 348 -32.49 -4.82 -29.17
C GLN A 348 -31.51 -5.38 -30.20
N ALA A 349 -30.66 -4.53 -30.79
CA ALA A 349 -29.66 -4.95 -31.76
C ALA A 349 -28.56 -5.84 -31.15
N THR A 350 -28.21 -5.62 -29.88
CA THR A 350 -27.08 -6.29 -29.22
C THR A 350 -27.49 -7.59 -28.52
N PHE A 351 -28.67 -7.61 -27.89
CA PHE A 351 -29.12 -8.75 -27.08
C PHE A 351 -30.23 -9.58 -27.73
N GLY A 352 -30.83 -9.12 -28.84
CA GLY A 352 -31.96 -9.78 -29.50
C GLY A 352 -33.31 -9.47 -28.83
N GLU A 353 -34.31 -10.34 -29.00
CA GLU A 353 -35.60 -10.25 -28.28
C GLU A 353 -35.38 -10.55 -26.79
N VAL A 354 -35.07 -9.50 -26.03
CA VAL A 354 -34.91 -9.51 -24.57
C VAL A 354 -35.85 -8.47 -23.98
N ALA A 355 -36.58 -8.84 -22.91
CA ALA A 355 -37.38 -7.88 -22.15
C ALA A 355 -36.44 -6.94 -21.38
N ALA A 356 -36.17 -5.78 -21.97
CA ALA A 356 -35.30 -4.77 -21.40
C ALA A 356 -36.09 -3.73 -20.62
N GLN A 357 -35.85 -3.64 -19.32
CA GLN A 357 -36.37 -2.56 -18.48
C GLN A 357 -35.31 -1.48 -18.32
N VAL A 358 -35.62 -0.24 -18.72
CA VAL A 358 -34.74 0.91 -18.48
C VAL A 358 -35.26 1.66 -17.25
N ILE A 359 -34.41 1.81 -16.24
CA ILE A 359 -34.67 2.56 -15.01
C ILE A 359 -33.81 3.82 -15.05
N ILE A 360 -34.46 4.99 -15.08
CA ILE A 360 -33.77 6.27 -14.98
C ILE A 360 -33.45 6.52 -13.51
N GLU A 361 -32.17 6.43 -13.15
CA GLU A 361 -31.69 6.85 -11.85
C GLU A 361 -31.48 8.36 -11.89
N LYS A 362 -32.16 9.10 -11.01
CA LYS A 362 -31.88 10.53 -10.86
C LYS A 362 -30.40 10.68 -10.47
N PRO A 363 -29.65 11.62 -11.08
CA PRO A 363 -28.30 11.87 -10.63
C PRO A 363 -28.34 12.11 -9.12
N PRO A 364 -27.46 11.50 -8.31
CA PRO A 364 -27.11 12.17 -7.07
C PRO A 364 -26.65 13.55 -7.52
N LEU A 365 -27.37 14.59 -7.11
CA LEU A 365 -26.83 15.93 -7.14
C LEU A 365 -25.54 15.83 -6.31
N LEU A 366 -24.40 15.67 -6.97
CA LEU A 366 -23.13 16.14 -6.45
C LEU A 366 -23.20 17.66 -6.49
N ASN A 367 -24.11 18.22 -5.71
CA ASN A 367 -23.83 19.47 -5.07
C ASN A 367 -22.61 19.13 -4.21
N ALA A 368 -21.42 19.48 -4.68
CA ALA A 368 -20.35 19.76 -3.76
C ALA A 368 -20.94 20.85 -2.86
N GLU A 369 -21.49 20.47 -1.70
CA GLU A 369 -21.67 21.46 -0.66
C GLU A 369 -20.30 22.10 -0.51
N PRO A 370 -20.19 23.44 -0.67
CA PRO A 370 -18.93 24.11 -0.41
C PRO A 370 -18.44 23.63 0.95
N ILE A 371 -17.12 23.35 1.04
CA ILE A 371 -16.50 23.05 2.33
C ILE A 371 -17.02 24.12 3.30
N PRO A 372 -17.75 23.75 4.37
CA PRO A 372 -18.35 24.75 5.23
C PRO A 372 -17.25 25.67 5.73
N GLU A 373 -17.32 26.95 5.37
CA GLU A 373 -16.42 27.95 5.94
C GLU A 373 -16.71 27.98 7.45
N CYS A 374 -15.65 27.85 8.25
CA CYS A 374 -15.74 27.99 9.69
C CYS A 374 -15.05 29.30 10.08
N ASP A 375 -15.61 30.01 11.05
CA ASP A 375 -14.90 31.18 11.58
C ASP A 375 -13.61 30.73 12.29
N GLU A 376 -12.57 31.58 12.21
CA GLU A 376 -11.23 31.30 12.70
C GLU A 376 -11.23 30.91 14.19
N LEU A 377 -12.06 31.57 15.01
CA LEU A 377 -12.16 31.33 16.45
C LEU A 377 -12.83 29.99 16.76
N THR A 378 -13.94 29.65 16.09
CA THR A 378 -14.61 28.35 16.24
C THR A 378 -13.71 27.22 15.76
N TRP A 379 -12.95 27.43 14.68
CA TRP A 379 -11.96 26.46 14.24
C TRP A 379 -10.85 26.29 15.28
N ILE A 380 -10.23 27.38 15.75
CA ILE A 380 -9.20 27.35 16.81
C ILE A 380 -9.74 26.67 18.08
N GLN A 381 -10.96 26.99 18.51
CA GLN A 381 -11.60 26.36 19.66
C GLN A 381 -11.85 24.87 19.42
N ALA A 382 -12.34 24.48 18.24
CA ALA A 382 -12.58 23.08 17.93
C ALA A 382 -11.30 22.22 17.95
N ILE A 383 -10.18 22.79 17.50
CA ILE A 383 -8.90 22.07 17.43
C ILE A 383 -8.12 22.10 18.75
N THR A 384 -8.37 23.09 19.60
CA THR A 384 -7.72 23.23 20.93
C THR A 384 -8.52 22.58 22.07
N GLN A 385 -9.85 22.49 21.95
CA GLN A 385 -10.73 21.83 22.94
C GLN A 385 -10.93 20.33 22.64
N GLY A 386 -10.76 19.92 21.38
CA GLY A 386 -10.83 18.52 20.95
C GLY A 386 -9.48 17.80 20.97
N SER A 387 -9.49 16.47 20.77
CA SER A 387 -8.26 15.76 20.42
C SER A 387 -7.87 16.09 18.96
N TRP A 388 -6.58 16.12 18.63
CA TRP A 388 -6.11 16.30 17.23
C TRP A 388 -6.73 15.28 16.24
N ALA A 389 -7.23 14.14 16.73
CA ALA A 389 -8.01 13.18 15.96
C ALA A 389 -9.39 13.69 15.49
N GLN A 390 -10.00 14.64 16.21
CA GLN A 390 -11.21 15.35 15.77
C GLN A 390 -10.89 16.40 14.72
N TRP A 391 -9.70 17.02 14.79
CA TRP A 391 -9.21 17.94 13.76
C TRP A 391 -9.07 17.27 12.39
N MET A 392 -8.51 16.05 12.34
CA MET A 392 -8.44 15.23 11.11
C MET A 392 -9.80 14.90 10.49
N LYS A 393 -10.89 15.02 11.24
CA LYS A 393 -12.25 14.67 10.80
C LYS A 393 -13.07 15.90 10.40
N GLN A 394 -12.58 17.12 10.59
CA GLN A 394 -13.30 18.32 10.21
C GLN A 394 -13.07 18.63 8.73
N PRO A 395 -14.14 18.66 7.91
CA PRO A 395 -14.02 19.02 6.50
C PRO A 395 -13.76 20.52 6.30
N ALA A 396 -14.09 21.35 7.29
CA ALA A 396 -14.05 22.82 7.24
C ALA A 396 -12.62 23.39 7.29
N ILE A 397 -12.37 24.41 6.47
CA ILE A 397 -11.14 25.22 6.47
C ILE A 397 -11.49 26.59 7.08
N PRO A 398 -10.68 27.13 8.02
CA PRO A 398 -10.92 28.45 8.58
C PRO A 398 -10.67 29.53 7.53
N THR A 399 -11.44 30.61 7.60
CA THR A 399 -11.09 31.85 6.90
C THR A 399 -10.13 32.67 7.77
N GLY A 400 -9.19 33.42 7.17
CA GLY A 400 -8.26 34.28 7.93
C GLY A 400 -6.81 33.76 7.95
N SER A 401 -6.07 34.11 8.99
CA SER A 401 -4.62 33.86 9.09
C SER A 401 -4.26 32.38 9.29
N ALA A 402 -5.20 31.59 9.82
CA ALA A 402 -5.08 30.15 9.99
C ALA A 402 -5.34 29.32 8.71
N GLN A 403 -5.87 29.91 7.63
CA GLN A 403 -6.25 29.18 6.41
C GLN A 403 -5.08 28.40 5.80
N GLY A 404 -3.94 29.07 5.58
CA GLY A 404 -2.75 28.44 4.99
C GLY A 404 -2.17 27.31 5.86
N LEU A 405 -2.38 27.36 7.18
CA LEU A 405 -1.95 26.31 8.11
C LEU A 405 -2.84 25.07 8.02
N ALA A 406 -4.15 25.27 7.94
CA ALA A 406 -5.11 24.19 7.75
C ALA A 406 -4.87 23.47 6.40
N GLU A 407 -4.58 24.24 5.35
CA GLU A 407 -4.23 23.72 4.03
C GLU A 407 -2.90 22.96 4.04
N LEU A 408 -1.84 23.54 4.63
CA LEU A 408 -0.54 22.87 4.76
C LEU A 408 -0.67 21.54 5.50
N TRP A 409 -1.37 21.54 6.64
CA TRP A 409 -1.59 20.33 7.43
C TRP A 409 -2.33 19.25 6.65
N ARG A 410 -3.38 19.61 5.92
CA ARG A 410 -4.13 18.67 5.08
C ARG A 410 -3.21 17.99 4.06
N GLU A 411 -2.33 18.75 3.43
CA GLU A 411 -1.37 18.20 2.47
C GLU A 411 -0.26 17.37 3.14
N LEU A 412 0.15 17.69 4.38
CA LEU A 412 1.17 16.94 5.12
C LEU A 412 0.65 15.61 5.71
N VAL A 413 -0.64 15.53 6.09
CA VAL A 413 -1.26 14.34 6.73
C VAL A 413 -2.02 13.47 5.75
N ASN A 414 -2.55 14.06 4.69
CA ASN A 414 -3.10 13.33 3.55
C ASN A 414 -2.21 13.57 2.33
N PRO A 415 -0.90 13.22 2.40
CA PRO A 415 -0.03 13.44 1.28
C PRO A 415 -0.60 12.68 0.09
N PRO A 416 -0.59 13.26 -1.13
CA PRO A 416 -0.49 12.41 -2.30
C PRO A 416 0.75 11.57 -2.06
N VAL A 417 0.58 10.32 -1.64
CA VAL A 417 1.68 9.48 -1.18
C VAL A 417 2.68 9.41 -2.30
N ILE A 418 3.82 10.07 -2.11
CA ILE A 418 5.00 9.90 -2.92
C ILE A 418 5.95 9.14 -2.00
N VAL A 419 5.88 7.80 -2.06
CA VAL A 419 6.82 6.93 -1.35
C VAL A 419 8.22 7.34 -1.81
N ASN A 420 9.06 7.92 -0.95
CA ASN A 420 10.48 8.27 -1.20
C ASN A 420 10.84 9.60 -1.90
N GLN A 421 9.98 10.64 -2.00
CA GLN A 421 10.44 11.98 -2.47
C GLN A 421 10.03 13.21 -1.65
N GLY A 422 9.62 13.04 -0.39
CA GLY A 422 9.35 14.17 0.50
C GLY A 422 8.03 14.89 0.17
N VAL A 423 8.00 16.21 0.30
CA VAL A 423 6.79 17.04 0.35
C VAL A 423 6.26 17.36 -1.07
N SER A 424 4.94 17.27 -1.31
CA SER A 424 4.32 17.64 -2.61
C SER A 424 4.63 19.11 -2.96
N PRO A 425 4.66 19.52 -4.24
CA PRO A 425 4.95 20.93 -4.57
C PRO A 425 3.93 21.92 -3.98
N THR A 426 2.66 21.51 -3.82
CA THR A 426 1.64 22.29 -3.12
C THR A 426 2.00 22.45 -1.65
N ALA A 427 2.31 21.34 -0.97
CA ALA A 427 2.75 21.37 0.42
C ALA A 427 4.09 22.13 0.58
N GLY A 428 4.99 22.06 -0.40
CA GLY A 428 6.26 22.79 -0.40
C GLY A 428 6.05 24.30 -0.52
N ARG A 429 5.15 24.75 -1.41
CA ARG A 429 4.74 26.17 -1.49
C ARG A 429 4.12 26.64 -0.19
N LEU A 430 3.15 25.89 0.34
CA LEU A 430 2.47 26.22 1.60
C LEU A 430 3.46 26.24 2.78
N LEU A 431 4.37 25.27 2.83
CA LEU A 431 5.42 25.21 3.86
C LEU A 431 6.34 26.42 3.76
N GLN A 432 6.78 26.79 2.56
CA GLN A 432 7.61 27.97 2.34
C GLN A 432 6.88 29.25 2.75
N GLN A 433 5.60 29.38 2.42
CA GLN A 433 4.76 30.50 2.88
C GLN A 433 4.70 30.57 4.40
N VAL A 434 4.56 29.44 5.10
CA VAL A 434 4.59 29.42 6.56
C VAL A 434 5.97 29.80 7.09
N ILE A 435 7.06 29.29 6.49
CA ILE A 435 8.44 29.65 6.86
C ILE A 435 8.67 31.15 6.74
N ASP A 436 8.27 31.75 5.62
CA ASP A 436 8.47 33.15 5.27
C ASP A 436 7.49 34.10 5.98
N SER A 437 6.40 33.59 6.54
CA SER A 437 5.42 34.41 7.26
C SER A 437 6.04 35.10 8.49
N ALA A 438 5.47 36.21 8.95
CA ALA A 438 5.85 36.75 10.25
C ALA A 438 5.36 35.83 11.39
N ALA A 439 5.88 36.02 12.61
CA ALA A 439 5.33 35.38 13.80
C ALA A 439 3.95 35.98 14.11
N ASP A 440 2.93 35.14 14.22
CA ASP A 440 1.55 35.60 14.43
C ASP A 440 1.39 36.33 15.76
N THR A 441 0.50 37.31 15.76
CA THR A 441 0.10 38.01 16.99
C THR A 441 -0.69 37.11 17.93
N ASP A 442 -1.38 36.11 17.39
CA ASP A 442 -2.08 35.08 18.17
C ASP A 442 -1.11 33.94 18.51
N SER A 443 -0.80 33.80 19.79
CA SER A 443 0.12 32.77 20.29
C SER A 443 -0.38 31.34 20.10
N THR A 444 -1.69 31.11 19.97
CA THR A 444 -2.26 29.78 19.71
C THR A 444 -1.99 29.37 18.27
N ILE A 445 -2.15 30.30 17.32
CA ILE A 445 -1.82 30.07 15.91
C ILE A 445 -0.30 29.85 15.74
N GLU A 446 0.51 30.68 16.40
CA GLU A 446 1.98 30.53 16.36
C GLU A 446 2.43 29.19 16.99
N TRP A 447 1.76 28.73 18.05
CA TRP A 447 2.00 27.41 18.63
C TRP A 447 1.72 26.27 17.62
N ILE A 448 0.61 26.34 16.89
CA ILE A 448 0.28 25.36 15.84
C ILE A 448 1.31 25.42 14.70
N LYS A 449 1.74 26.62 14.27
CA LYS A 449 2.81 26.82 13.28
C LYS A 449 4.09 26.10 13.68
N VAL A 450 4.56 26.30 14.91
CA VAL A 450 5.79 25.67 15.42
C VAL A 450 5.68 24.15 15.35
N ARG A 451 4.56 23.56 15.82
CA ARG A 451 4.36 22.10 15.78
C ARG A 451 4.35 21.56 14.35
N LEU A 452 3.67 22.24 13.42
CA LEU A 452 3.64 21.85 12.00
C LEU A 452 5.02 21.89 11.34
N LEU A 453 5.83 22.91 11.63
CA LEU A 453 7.19 23.01 11.11
C LEU A 453 8.09 21.89 11.66
N LEU A 454 7.98 21.59 12.96
CA LEU A 454 8.69 20.46 13.57
C LEU A 454 8.25 19.13 12.94
N PHE A 455 6.95 18.93 12.70
CA PHE A 455 6.43 17.77 11.98
C PHE A 455 6.98 17.66 10.56
N ALA A 456 7.00 18.77 9.82
CA ALA A 456 7.50 18.80 8.44
C ALA A 456 8.97 18.36 8.32
N CYS A 457 9.77 18.52 9.39
CA CYS A 457 11.14 18.00 9.44
C CYS A 457 11.18 16.49 9.18
N SER A 458 10.19 15.74 9.70
CA SER A 458 10.14 14.28 9.55
C SER A 458 9.86 13.85 8.12
N VAL A 459 9.16 14.69 7.36
CA VAL A 459 8.86 14.49 5.94
C VAL A 459 10.04 14.90 5.05
N LEU A 460 10.83 15.89 5.48
CA LEU A 460 11.94 16.48 4.75
C LEU A 460 13.30 15.87 5.12
N SER A 461 13.35 14.63 5.63
CA SER A 461 14.49 13.96 6.28
C SER A 461 15.92 14.43 5.95
N THR A 462 16.27 14.66 4.67
CA THR A 462 17.59 15.10 4.19
C THR A 462 17.82 16.63 4.18
N SER A 463 16.76 17.44 4.20
CA SER A 463 16.78 18.92 4.14
C SER A 463 16.07 19.60 5.33
N GLY A 464 15.58 18.82 6.30
CA GLY A 464 14.79 19.30 7.44
C GLY A 464 15.53 20.22 8.42
N THR A 465 16.86 20.33 8.36
CA THR A 465 17.65 21.15 9.31
C THR A 465 17.30 22.64 9.26
N ALA A 466 17.09 23.21 8.08
CA ALA A 466 16.73 24.64 7.95
C ALA A 466 15.33 24.91 8.51
N VAL A 467 14.37 24.02 8.22
CA VAL A 467 13.01 24.10 8.75
C VAL A 467 13.00 23.96 10.27
N TYR A 468 13.82 23.05 10.81
CA TYR A 468 14.01 22.87 12.23
C TYR A 468 14.52 24.16 12.90
N GLN A 469 15.56 24.79 12.36
CA GLN A 469 16.10 26.05 12.88
C GLN A 469 15.03 27.16 12.90
N GLN A 470 14.23 27.26 11.84
CA GLN A 470 13.14 28.24 11.77
C GLN A 470 12.06 27.97 12.82
N ALA A 471 11.69 26.70 13.03
CA ALA A 471 10.73 26.32 14.05
C ALA A 471 11.22 26.69 15.47
N ILE A 472 12.52 26.52 15.74
CA ILE A 472 13.13 26.89 17.02
C ILE A 472 13.15 28.40 17.23
N ALA A 473 13.49 29.20 16.20
CA ALA A 473 13.45 30.66 16.29
C ALA A 473 12.04 31.19 16.60
N ARG A 474 11.00 30.58 16.00
CA ARG A 474 9.61 30.89 16.29
C ARG A 474 9.19 30.48 17.69
N LEU A 475 9.62 29.30 18.15
CA LEU A 475 9.36 28.86 19.52
C LEU A 475 9.93 29.85 20.54
N HIS A 476 11.15 30.35 20.35
CA HIS A 476 11.72 31.38 21.23
C HIS A 476 10.87 32.64 21.26
N THR A 477 10.38 33.07 20.09
CA THR A 477 9.49 34.24 19.98
C THR A 477 8.16 34.01 20.72
N LEU A 478 7.57 32.82 20.58
CA LEU A 478 6.34 32.44 21.27
C LEU A 478 6.50 32.50 22.79
N LEU A 479 7.59 31.92 23.31
CA LEU A 479 7.88 31.89 24.76
C LEU A 479 8.15 33.29 25.35
N GLN A 480 8.64 34.24 24.55
CA GLN A 480 8.79 35.63 24.98
C GLN A 480 7.46 36.38 25.08
N ARG A 481 6.46 36.00 24.28
CA ARG A 481 5.15 36.69 24.21
C ARG A 481 4.14 36.13 25.20
N GLN A 482 4.18 34.83 25.50
CA GLN A 482 3.20 34.18 26.35
C GLN A 482 3.81 33.04 27.17
N THR A 483 3.38 32.93 28.43
CA THR A 483 3.60 31.73 29.24
C THR A 483 2.64 30.62 28.79
N LEU A 484 3.19 29.56 28.21
CA LEU A 484 2.45 28.36 27.82
C LEU A 484 2.04 27.54 29.06
N SER A 485 0.96 26.77 28.95
CA SER A 485 0.60 25.80 30.01
C SER A 485 1.68 24.72 30.14
N GLN A 486 1.79 24.10 31.31
CA GLN A 486 2.74 23.02 31.57
C GLN A 486 2.61 21.87 30.53
N GLN A 487 1.38 21.56 30.11
CA GLN A 487 1.11 20.56 29.09
C GLN A 487 1.60 20.99 27.69
N GLN A 488 1.40 22.25 27.30
CA GLN A 488 1.86 22.77 26.01
C GLN A 488 3.39 22.83 25.93
N GLN A 489 4.05 23.21 27.02
CA GLN A 489 5.52 23.21 27.12
C GLN A 489 6.07 21.80 26.94
N ALA A 490 5.48 20.82 27.61
CA ALA A 490 5.91 19.43 27.52
C ALA A 490 5.71 18.83 26.11
N LEU A 491 4.59 19.12 25.44
CA LEU A 491 4.34 18.69 24.06
C LEU A 491 5.34 19.29 23.08
N LEU A 492 5.62 20.60 23.17
CA LEU A 492 6.62 21.24 22.32
C LEU A 492 8.03 20.72 22.57
N HIS A 493 8.36 20.42 23.83
CA HIS A 493 9.66 19.84 24.16
C HIS A 493 9.81 18.46 23.50
N LEU A 494 8.78 17.61 23.54
CA LEU A 494 8.77 16.34 22.81
C LEU A 494 8.84 16.52 21.30
N ASP A 495 8.08 17.46 20.72
CA ASP A 495 8.11 17.74 19.28
C ASP A 495 9.49 18.22 18.80
N ARG A 496 10.33 18.80 19.68
CA ARG A 496 11.74 19.12 19.38
C ARG A 496 12.65 17.91 19.47
N LEU A 497 12.44 17.04 20.45
CA LEU A 497 13.23 15.82 20.64
C LEU A 497 13.01 14.81 19.51
N ILE A 498 11.80 14.74 18.94
CA ILE A 498 11.47 13.79 17.87
C ILE A 498 12.37 13.95 16.62
N PRO A 499 12.55 15.16 16.04
CA PRO A 499 13.49 15.38 14.94
C PRO A 499 14.95 15.03 15.26
N SER A 500 15.36 15.08 16.53
CA SER A 500 16.73 14.75 16.94
C SER A 500 17.13 13.30 16.63
N LEU A 501 16.14 12.39 16.48
CA LEU A 501 16.38 10.98 16.12
C LEU A 501 17.12 10.85 14.78
N TYR A 502 16.87 11.77 13.82
CA TYR A 502 17.43 11.69 12.46
C TYR A 502 18.12 12.97 11.96
N LEU A 503 17.94 14.13 12.60
CA LEU A 503 18.66 15.35 12.21
C LEU A 503 20.06 15.42 12.84
N PRO A 504 21.11 15.86 12.13
CA PRO A 504 22.49 15.83 12.61
C PRO A 504 22.75 16.69 13.85
N ASN A 505 22.02 17.80 14.04
CA ASN A 505 22.26 18.76 15.13
C ASN A 505 21.36 18.55 16.36
N GLY A 506 20.77 17.36 16.52
CA GLY A 506 19.76 17.11 17.56
C GLY A 506 20.30 16.93 18.99
N ALA A 507 21.60 16.73 19.16
CA ALA A 507 22.22 16.38 20.44
C ALA A 507 22.11 17.48 21.51
N GLU A 508 22.16 18.75 21.11
CA GLU A 508 22.15 19.90 22.03
C GLU A 508 20.84 20.04 22.82
N ILE A 509 19.72 19.60 22.24
CA ILE A 509 18.38 19.69 22.85
C ILE A 509 18.29 18.81 24.10
N TRP A 510 19.02 17.70 24.11
CA TRP A 510 19.00 16.74 25.22
C TRP A 510 19.72 17.26 26.47
N ALA A 511 20.54 18.31 26.34
CA ALA A 511 21.20 18.96 27.46
C ALA A 511 20.25 19.89 28.27
N GLU A 512 19.05 20.15 27.77
CA GLU A 512 18.02 20.91 28.49
C GLU A 512 17.29 20.05 29.54
N PRO A 513 16.70 20.65 30.58
CA PRO A 513 15.89 19.91 31.55
C PRO A 513 14.71 19.16 30.88
N LEU A 514 14.71 17.83 31.00
CA LEU A 514 13.75 16.95 30.34
C LEU A 514 12.49 16.73 31.20
N PRO A 515 11.28 16.69 30.60
CA PRO A 515 10.06 16.36 31.34
C PRO A 515 10.03 14.90 31.78
N SER A 516 9.51 14.62 32.99
CA SER A 516 9.49 13.28 33.60
C SER A 516 8.44 12.34 32.99
N PHE A 517 7.22 12.82 32.74
CA PHE A 517 6.17 12.09 32.05
C PHE A 517 5.29 13.04 31.24
N THR A 518 4.96 12.69 30.00
CA THR A 518 4.05 13.50 29.18
C THR A 518 3.24 12.60 28.26
N PRO A 519 1.91 12.55 28.42
CA PRO A 519 1.07 11.79 27.50
C PRO A 519 1.12 12.43 26.12
N LEU A 520 1.38 11.61 25.11
CA LEU A 520 1.38 12.08 23.73
C LEU A 520 -0.04 12.28 23.22
N ASP A 521 -0.27 13.40 22.55
CA ASP A 521 -1.45 13.58 21.74
C ASP A 521 -1.32 12.83 20.40
N THR A 522 -2.44 12.74 19.68
CA THR A 522 -2.47 12.05 18.38
C THR A 522 -1.49 12.64 17.37
N PHE A 523 -1.23 13.94 17.44
CA PHE A 523 -0.26 14.61 16.58
C PHE A 523 1.16 14.11 16.86
N ALA A 524 1.60 14.15 18.11
CA ALA A 524 2.94 13.75 18.50
C ALA A 524 3.19 12.26 18.25
N VAL A 525 2.15 11.42 18.41
CA VAL A 525 2.18 10.01 17.96
C VAL A 525 2.48 9.92 16.46
N HIS A 526 1.75 10.68 15.64
CA HIS A 526 1.92 10.65 14.19
C HIS A 526 3.30 11.17 13.78
N HIS A 527 3.73 12.27 14.39
CA HIS A 527 5.04 12.89 14.21
C HIS A 527 6.16 11.89 14.51
N LEU A 528 6.09 11.24 15.67
CA LEU A 528 7.09 10.26 16.09
C LEU A 528 7.16 9.06 15.14
N LEU A 529 6.01 8.54 14.69
CA LEU A 529 6.00 7.42 13.73
C LEU A 529 6.71 7.78 12.42
N GLN A 530 6.46 8.98 11.88
CA GLN A 530 7.14 9.47 10.67
C GLN A 530 8.64 9.72 10.92
N ALA A 531 9.00 10.26 12.07
CA ALA A 531 10.38 10.48 12.46
C ALA A 531 11.17 9.17 12.62
N LEU A 532 10.56 8.12 13.16
CA LEU A 532 11.19 6.80 13.27
C LEU A 532 11.47 6.20 11.88
N GLU A 533 10.57 6.41 10.92
CA GLU A 533 10.78 6.02 9.52
C GLU A 533 11.99 6.74 8.92
N SER A 534 12.04 8.06 9.05
CA SER A 534 13.16 8.88 8.58
C SER A 534 14.48 8.54 9.28
N ALA A 535 14.47 8.24 10.58
CA ALA A 535 15.64 7.82 11.33
C ALA A 535 16.16 6.46 10.86
N ALA A 536 15.25 5.51 10.62
CA ALA A 536 15.64 4.23 10.05
C ALA A 536 16.23 4.39 8.65
N GLN A 537 15.66 5.24 7.79
CA GLN A 537 16.17 5.55 6.45
C GLN A 537 17.58 6.15 6.47
N MET A 538 17.83 7.09 7.39
CA MET A 538 19.15 7.65 7.59
C MET A 538 20.16 6.58 8.04
N ALA A 539 19.78 5.70 8.97
CA ALA A 539 20.66 4.64 9.45
C ALA A 539 21.10 3.70 8.31
N ILE A 540 20.18 3.32 7.41
CA ILE A 540 20.55 2.55 6.19
C ILE A 540 21.58 3.27 5.36
N ALA A 541 21.34 4.55 5.07
CA ALA A 541 22.15 5.32 4.15
C ALA A 541 23.58 5.42 4.65
N GLN A 542 23.77 5.34 5.97
CA GLN A 542 25.06 5.32 6.65
C GLN A 542 25.67 3.90 6.77
N GLY A 543 25.08 2.89 6.11
CA GLY A 543 25.54 1.50 6.17
C GLY A 543 25.29 0.81 7.51
N ARG A 544 24.45 1.40 8.38
CA ARG A 544 24.10 0.86 9.69
C ARG A 544 22.85 -0.02 9.54
N LEU A 545 22.85 -1.19 10.19
CA LEU A 545 21.68 -2.11 10.32
C LEU A 545 21.09 -2.59 8.98
N PRO A 546 21.61 -3.68 8.37
CA PRO A 546 21.32 -4.11 6.99
C PRO A 546 19.89 -4.61 6.70
N ARG A 547 18.95 -4.55 7.66
CA ARG A 547 17.56 -5.01 7.48
C ARG A 547 16.57 -4.07 8.18
N LEU A 548 16.01 -3.13 7.42
CA LEU A 548 15.16 -2.02 7.92
C LEU A 548 13.79 -2.36 8.45
N ARG A 549 13.07 -3.25 7.77
CA ARG A 549 11.65 -3.49 8.09
C ARG A 549 11.44 -4.06 9.49
N PRO A 550 12.30 -4.97 9.99
CA PRO A 550 12.24 -5.43 11.38
C PRO A 550 12.35 -4.29 12.39
N LEU A 551 13.27 -3.35 12.18
CA LEU A 551 13.53 -2.26 13.13
C LEU A 551 12.33 -1.33 13.31
N LEU A 552 11.76 -0.85 12.20
CA LEU A 552 10.56 -0.01 12.25
C LEU A 552 9.41 -0.72 12.96
N SER A 553 9.27 -2.03 12.78
CA SER A 553 8.22 -2.82 13.43
C SER A 553 8.46 -2.96 14.94
N VAL A 554 9.72 -3.11 15.38
CA VAL A 554 10.08 -3.13 16.82
C VAL A 554 9.80 -1.77 17.45
N LEU A 555 10.28 -0.68 16.86
CA LEU A 555 10.13 0.67 17.40
C LEU A 555 8.65 1.07 17.51
N ILE A 556 7.85 0.74 16.50
CA ILE A 556 6.39 0.96 16.53
C ILE A 556 5.71 0.08 17.60
N GLY A 557 6.19 -1.15 17.80
CA GLY A 557 5.68 -2.05 18.83
C GLY A 557 5.98 -1.56 20.26
N ASP A 558 7.21 -1.10 20.49
CA ASP A 558 7.64 -0.47 21.75
C ASP A 558 6.79 0.77 22.04
N PHE A 559 6.63 1.62 21.03
CA PHE A 559 5.77 2.79 21.13
C PHE A 559 4.36 2.44 21.56
N GLN A 560 3.71 1.47 20.91
CA GLN A 560 2.32 1.13 21.21
C GLN A 560 2.14 0.49 22.58
N PHE A 561 3.10 -0.31 23.00
CA PHE A 561 3.10 -0.92 24.33
C PHE A 561 3.25 0.15 25.42
N PHE A 562 4.22 1.05 25.26
CA PHE A 562 4.52 2.09 26.22
C PHE A 562 3.69 3.37 26.00
N ALA A 563 2.85 3.47 24.97
CA ALA A 563 2.09 4.68 24.66
C ALA A 563 1.28 5.25 25.84
N PRO A 564 0.59 4.43 26.67
CA PRO A 564 -0.11 4.93 27.85
C PRO A 564 0.83 5.54 28.91
N GLN A 565 2.10 5.14 28.89
CA GLN A 565 3.15 5.49 29.85
C GLN A 565 4.39 6.09 29.14
N PHE A 566 4.16 6.76 28.01
CA PHE A 566 5.24 7.28 27.18
C PHE A 566 6.02 8.35 27.94
N GLY A 567 7.32 8.10 28.15
CA GLY A 567 8.24 9.03 28.80
C GLY A 567 9.43 9.36 27.91
N VAL A 568 10.11 10.46 28.23
CA VAL A 568 11.31 10.91 27.51
C VAL A 568 12.41 9.85 27.48
N TRP A 569 12.47 8.98 28.50
CA TRP A 569 13.37 7.83 28.54
C TRP A 569 13.26 6.90 27.32
N LEU A 570 12.07 6.73 26.75
CA LEU A 570 11.89 5.84 25.60
C LEU A 570 12.45 6.48 24.32
N LEU A 571 12.26 7.79 24.15
CA LEU A 571 12.89 8.57 23.07
C LEU A 571 14.41 8.57 23.21
N ALA A 572 14.91 8.74 24.43
CA ALA A 572 16.33 8.70 24.75
C ALA A 572 16.94 7.34 24.43
N TYR A 573 16.27 6.26 24.82
CA TYR A 573 16.66 4.89 24.45
C TYR A 573 16.77 4.72 22.94
N TRP A 574 15.76 5.14 22.17
CA TRP A 574 15.80 5.05 20.71
C TRP A 574 16.84 5.95 20.08
N PHE A 575 17.02 7.17 20.57
CA PHE A 575 18.09 8.06 20.13
C PHE A 575 19.44 7.36 20.28
N ALA A 576 19.73 6.84 21.47
CA ALA A 576 21.00 6.21 21.76
C ALA A 576 21.24 4.96 20.92
N TRP A 577 20.18 4.17 20.75
CA TRP A 577 20.22 2.96 19.96
C TRP A 577 20.42 3.24 18.46
N LEU A 578 19.70 4.22 17.89
CA LEU A 578 19.80 4.59 16.47
C LEU A 578 21.11 5.31 16.13
N ARG A 579 21.65 6.08 17.07
CA ARG A 579 22.89 6.84 16.89
C ARG A 579 24.15 6.08 17.32
N GLU A 580 23.98 4.98 18.04
CA GLU A 580 25.05 4.24 18.73
C GLU A 580 25.89 5.15 19.64
N GLN A 581 25.23 6.12 20.30
CA GLN A 581 25.86 7.11 21.17
C GLN A 581 24.99 7.37 22.39
N PRO A 582 25.55 7.64 23.57
CA PRO A 582 24.75 8.00 24.73
C PRO A 582 23.99 9.32 24.51
N VAL A 583 22.85 9.47 25.16
CA VAL A 583 22.13 10.75 25.19
C VAL A 583 22.95 11.77 25.99
N PRO A 584 23.20 12.97 25.47
CA PRO A 584 23.84 14.04 26.23
C PRO A 584 22.90 14.54 27.32
N GLY A 585 23.26 14.41 28.60
CA GLY A 585 22.47 14.91 29.73
C GLY A 585 21.81 13.82 30.58
N GLU A 586 21.13 14.24 31.65
CA GLU A 586 20.43 13.33 32.58
C GLU A 586 19.02 13.04 32.06
N VAL A 587 18.75 11.77 31.76
CA VAL A 587 17.43 11.30 31.31
C VAL A 587 16.65 10.79 32.51
N PRO A 588 15.42 11.27 32.76
CA PRO A 588 14.58 10.77 33.85
C PRO A 588 14.38 9.26 33.71
N ALA A 589 14.70 8.49 34.75
CA ALA A 589 14.47 7.05 34.74
C ALA A 589 12.96 6.74 34.72
N PRO A 590 12.51 5.66 34.05
CA PRO A 590 11.13 5.20 34.19
C PRO A 590 10.79 4.94 35.66
N THR A 591 9.62 5.44 36.09
CA THR A 591 9.13 5.24 37.47
C THR A 591 8.57 3.84 37.71
N ASP A 592 8.22 3.14 36.63
CA ASP A 592 7.68 1.79 36.68
C ASP A 592 8.82 0.74 36.64
N PRO A 593 8.88 -0.21 37.60
CA PRO A 593 9.94 -1.21 37.66
C PRO A 593 10.06 -2.10 36.42
N PHE A 594 8.93 -2.38 35.73
CA PHE A 594 8.95 -3.19 34.52
C PHE A 594 9.61 -2.44 33.36
N ALA A 595 9.27 -1.15 33.17
CA ALA A 595 9.92 -0.31 32.18
C ALA A 595 11.43 -0.16 32.43
N GLN A 596 11.87 -0.02 33.69
CA GLN A 596 13.30 0.02 34.03
C GLN A 596 14.00 -1.30 33.70
N ALA A 597 13.47 -2.43 34.16
CA ALA A 597 14.04 -3.75 33.86
C ALA A 597 14.06 -4.04 32.34
N TRP A 598 13.09 -3.52 31.60
CA TRP A 598 13.02 -3.65 30.15
C TRP A 598 14.13 -2.86 29.44
N LEU A 599 14.39 -1.63 29.87
CA LEU A 599 15.49 -0.82 29.37
C LEU A 599 16.84 -1.49 29.66
N ASP A 600 17.04 -1.94 30.90
CA ASP A 600 18.28 -2.61 31.31
C ASP A 600 18.56 -3.85 30.44
N TRP A 601 17.51 -4.65 30.17
CA TRP A 601 17.56 -5.78 29.25
C TRP A 601 17.98 -5.36 27.83
N ARG A 602 17.38 -4.29 27.29
CA ARG A 602 17.60 -3.84 25.91
C ARG A 602 18.91 -3.09 25.66
N HIS A 603 19.48 -2.49 26.69
CA HIS A 603 20.78 -1.82 26.63
C HIS A 603 21.97 -2.79 26.61
N LEU A 604 21.76 -4.08 26.89
CA LEU A 604 22.82 -5.08 26.80
C LEU A 604 23.32 -5.24 25.35
N PRO A 605 24.64 -5.12 25.08
CA PRO A 605 25.18 -5.20 23.73
C PRO A 605 24.84 -6.55 23.07
N ALA A 606 24.62 -6.54 21.75
CA ALA A 606 24.26 -7.74 20.96
C ALA A 606 25.40 -8.80 20.89
N HIS A 607 26.67 -8.42 21.11
CA HIS A 607 27.81 -9.34 21.05
C HIS A 607 28.91 -9.04 22.09
N PRO A 608 28.88 -9.71 23.26
CA PRO A 608 30.09 -10.07 24.00
C PRO A 608 30.09 -11.52 24.52
N THR A 609 31.28 -12.09 24.74
CA THR A 609 31.52 -13.45 25.29
C THR A 609 31.00 -13.66 26.73
N ASP A 610 30.80 -12.60 27.51
CA ASP A 610 30.13 -12.64 28.83
C ASP A 610 28.61 -12.32 28.77
N GLY A 611 28.09 -12.10 27.56
CA GLY A 611 26.75 -11.54 27.35
C GLY A 611 25.59 -12.46 27.68
N GLU A 612 25.76 -13.78 27.65
CA GLU A 612 24.66 -14.74 27.86
C GLU A 612 24.18 -14.75 29.32
N ARG A 613 25.11 -14.75 30.29
CA ARG A 613 24.79 -14.77 31.71
C ARG A 613 24.11 -13.47 32.15
N LEU A 614 24.62 -12.33 31.68
CA LEU A 614 24.05 -11.01 31.94
C LEU A 614 22.65 -10.87 31.33
N ARG A 615 22.44 -11.42 30.13
CA ARG A 615 21.13 -11.45 29.46
C ARG A 615 20.12 -12.30 30.20
N LEU A 616 20.48 -13.52 30.59
CA LEU A 616 19.58 -14.39 31.35
C LEU A 616 19.23 -13.77 32.71
N ALA A 617 20.18 -13.12 33.37
CA ALA A 617 19.94 -12.38 34.60
C ALA A 617 18.98 -11.20 34.38
N ALA A 618 19.21 -10.36 33.36
CA ALA A 618 18.35 -9.21 33.07
C ALA A 618 16.93 -9.64 32.64
N LEU A 619 16.80 -10.70 31.85
CA LEU A 619 15.49 -11.25 31.47
C LEU A 619 14.75 -11.82 32.69
N SER A 620 15.47 -12.47 33.62
CA SER A 620 14.89 -12.94 34.89
C SER A 620 14.42 -11.78 35.78
N VAL A 621 15.16 -10.66 35.79
CA VAL A 621 14.74 -9.44 36.49
C VAL A 621 13.47 -8.86 35.84
N LEU A 622 13.43 -8.77 34.51
CA LEU A 622 12.24 -8.33 33.78
C LEU A 622 11.01 -9.21 34.10
N GLU A 623 11.20 -10.53 34.11
CA GLU A 623 10.17 -11.51 34.50
C GLU A 623 9.63 -11.28 35.91
N ALA A 624 10.52 -10.99 36.87
CA ALA A 624 10.14 -10.74 38.26
C ALA A 624 9.35 -9.43 38.45
N THR A 625 9.42 -8.51 37.49
CA THR A 625 8.72 -7.22 37.54
C THR A 625 7.32 -7.21 36.93
N VAL A 626 6.88 -8.33 36.34
CA VAL A 626 5.55 -8.43 35.68
C VAL A 626 4.40 -8.26 36.69
N ARG A 627 3.46 -7.38 36.34
CA ARG A 627 2.25 -7.07 37.12
C ARG A 627 0.96 -7.20 36.32
N SER A 628 1.03 -7.31 35.00
CA SER A 628 -0.14 -7.42 34.12
C SER A 628 -0.02 -8.53 33.07
N PRO A 629 -1.15 -9.08 32.57
CA PRO A 629 -1.13 -10.01 31.43
C PRO A 629 -0.45 -9.42 30.18
N LEU A 630 -0.52 -8.10 30.02
CA LEU A 630 0.13 -7.37 28.92
C LEU A 630 1.65 -7.39 29.05
N GLU A 631 2.18 -7.12 30.25
CA GLU A 631 3.62 -7.24 30.56
C GLU A 631 4.12 -8.69 30.46
N GLN A 632 3.30 -9.66 30.91
CA GLN A 632 3.61 -11.07 30.76
C GLN A 632 3.74 -11.47 29.28
N THR A 633 2.85 -10.95 28.43
CA THR A 633 2.95 -11.11 26.97
C THR A 633 4.26 -10.54 26.45
N ARG A 634 4.63 -9.33 26.92
CA ARG A 634 5.88 -8.65 26.53
C ARG A 634 7.11 -9.45 26.92
N VAL A 635 7.13 -10.04 28.11
CA VAL A 635 8.22 -10.93 28.56
C VAL A 635 8.38 -12.15 27.65
N VAL A 636 7.28 -12.82 27.28
CA VAL A 636 7.33 -13.97 26.36
C VAL A 636 7.93 -13.59 25.01
N ILE A 637 7.68 -12.36 24.54
CA ILE A 637 8.25 -11.79 23.32
C ILE A 637 9.74 -11.51 23.49
N GLU A 638 10.14 -10.86 24.57
CA GLU A 638 11.55 -10.57 24.86
C GLU A 638 12.38 -11.85 25.02
N ARG A 639 11.81 -12.91 25.60
CA ARG A 639 12.41 -14.24 25.69
C ARG A 639 12.59 -14.88 24.32
N GLY A 640 11.58 -14.79 23.45
CA GLY A 640 11.69 -15.25 22.07
C GLY A 640 12.76 -14.49 21.28
N TYR A 641 12.84 -13.17 21.48
CA TYR A 641 13.90 -12.34 20.90
C TYR A 641 15.29 -12.71 21.43
N ALA A 642 15.43 -12.99 22.72
CA ALA A 642 16.68 -13.44 23.35
C ALA A 642 17.20 -14.74 22.73
N GLN A 643 16.33 -15.74 22.56
CA GLN A 643 16.66 -17.02 21.93
C GLN A 643 17.15 -16.82 20.49
N LEU A 644 16.48 -15.96 19.73
CA LEU A 644 16.89 -15.64 18.36
C LEU A 644 18.25 -14.94 18.30
N LEU A 645 18.54 -14.00 19.22
CA LEU A 645 19.86 -13.36 19.31
C LEU A 645 20.98 -14.36 19.66
N GLN A 646 20.64 -15.43 20.37
CA GLN A 646 21.56 -16.52 20.74
C GLN A 646 21.64 -17.61 19.67
N GLN A 647 20.99 -17.41 18.51
CA GLN A 647 20.87 -18.43 17.45
C GLN A 647 20.24 -19.75 17.92
N GLN A 648 19.48 -19.73 19.02
CA GLN A 648 18.72 -20.88 19.48
C GLN A 648 17.40 -21.01 18.71
N PRO A 649 16.94 -22.25 18.45
CA PRO A 649 15.64 -22.48 17.83
C PRO A 649 14.52 -22.11 18.80
N LEU A 650 13.69 -21.13 18.42
CA LEU A 650 12.44 -20.83 19.11
C LEU A 650 11.33 -21.72 18.52
N ASP A 651 10.77 -22.63 19.32
CA ASP A 651 9.71 -23.56 18.89
C ASP A 651 8.33 -22.86 18.87
N PRO A 652 7.68 -22.74 17.71
CA PRO A 652 6.43 -21.98 17.61
C PRO A 652 5.19 -22.75 18.06
N GLU A 653 5.22 -24.09 18.09
CA GLU A 653 4.11 -24.87 18.63
C GLU A 653 3.95 -24.66 20.14
N THR A 654 5.04 -24.33 20.83
CA THR A 654 5.04 -23.99 22.25
C THR A 654 4.96 -22.48 22.49
N TRP A 655 5.67 -21.65 21.72
CA TRP A 655 5.72 -20.21 21.94
C TRP A 655 4.46 -19.47 21.48
N LEU A 656 3.89 -19.80 20.32
CA LEU A 656 2.74 -19.05 19.77
C LEU A 656 1.48 -19.18 20.66
N PRO A 657 1.13 -20.37 21.20
CA PRO A 657 0.05 -20.48 22.18
C PRO A 657 0.33 -19.72 23.49
N GLN A 658 1.59 -19.64 23.93
CA GLN A 658 1.95 -18.82 25.09
C GLN A 658 1.69 -17.33 24.81
N VAL A 659 2.07 -16.81 23.65
CA VAL A 659 1.73 -15.43 23.26
C VAL A 659 0.21 -15.25 23.15
N GLN A 660 -0.50 -16.13 22.44
CA GLN A 660 -1.95 -16.04 22.22
C GLN A 660 -2.76 -16.14 23.51
N SER A 661 -2.36 -17.01 24.45
CA SER A 661 -3.08 -17.21 25.72
C SER A 661 -3.08 -15.99 26.63
N HIS A 662 -2.07 -15.12 26.51
CA HIS A 662 -2.02 -13.86 27.25
C HIS A 662 -2.72 -12.73 26.49
N VAL A 663 -2.63 -12.73 25.16
CA VAL A 663 -3.35 -11.82 24.26
C VAL A 663 -4.88 -11.98 24.37
N GLY A 664 -5.37 -13.22 24.44
CA GLY A 664 -6.80 -13.51 24.56
C GLY A 664 -7.41 -13.14 25.92
N LYS A 665 -6.59 -12.82 26.94
CA LYS A 665 -7.03 -12.35 28.26
C LYS A 665 -7.11 -10.82 28.36
N MET A 666 -6.78 -10.10 27.29
CA MET A 666 -6.84 -8.64 27.25
C MET A 666 -8.28 -8.18 26.94
N SER A 667 -8.95 -7.54 27.90
CA SER A 667 -10.37 -7.22 27.77
C SER A 667 -10.72 -6.00 26.91
N GLU A 668 -9.80 -5.12 26.48
CA GLU A 668 -10.23 -3.83 25.90
C GLU A 668 -9.44 -3.21 24.71
N ARG A 669 -8.42 -3.84 24.11
CA ARG A 669 -7.89 -3.37 22.80
C ARG A 669 -7.37 -4.54 21.97
N PRO A 670 -7.65 -4.60 20.64
CA PRO A 670 -7.09 -5.65 19.80
C PRO A 670 -5.56 -5.55 19.82
N ALA A 671 -4.89 -6.63 20.25
CA ALA A 671 -3.45 -6.68 20.28
C ALA A 671 -2.86 -6.40 18.89
N ASN A 672 -1.92 -5.48 18.85
CA ASN A 672 -1.30 -5.05 17.62
C ASN A 672 -0.17 -6.03 17.24
N LEU A 673 -0.47 -6.97 16.34
CA LEU A 673 0.48 -8.00 15.85
C LEU A 673 1.78 -7.42 15.29
N THR A 674 1.81 -6.12 14.96
CA THR A 674 2.98 -5.39 14.45
C THR A 674 4.18 -5.50 15.40
N ALA A 675 3.96 -5.52 16.71
CA ALA A 675 5.03 -5.62 17.72
C ALA A 675 5.79 -6.96 17.66
N TRP A 676 5.21 -8.01 17.05
CA TRP A 676 5.77 -9.37 17.03
C TRP A 676 6.26 -9.77 15.64
N ALA A 677 6.03 -8.92 14.63
CA ALA A 677 6.34 -9.19 13.24
C ALA A 677 7.79 -9.65 12.99
N PRO A 678 8.83 -9.10 13.66
CA PRO A 678 10.20 -9.58 13.49
C PRO A 678 10.40 -11.02 13.97
N ILE A 679 9.85 -11.38 15.14
CA ILE A 679 9.94 -12.72 15.71
C ILE A 679 9.14 -13.70 14.87
N LEU A 680 7.90 -13.34 14.50
CA LEU A 680 7.05 -14.14 13.63
C LEU A 680 7.70 -14.38 12.25
N LYS A 681 8.38 -13.38 11.67
CA LYS A 681 9.15 -13.55 10.43
C LYS A 681 10.34 -14.49 10.61
N ALA A 682 11.07 -14.39 11.72
CA ALA A 682 12.20 -15.29 12.00
C ALA A 682 11.73 -16.73 12.24
N LEU A 683 10.65 -16.90 13.00
CA LEU A 683 10.02 -18.19 13.29
C LEU A 683 9.50 -18.89 12.06
N ALA A 684 8.87 -18.14 11.16
CA ALA A 684 8.42 -18.69 9.89
C ALA A 684 9.57 -19.38 9.13
N ARG A 685 10.79 -18.87 9.19
CA ARG A 685 11.95 -19.50 8.54
C ARG A 685 12.29 -20.85 9.18
N SER A 686 12.39 -20.90 10.51
CA SER A 686 12.70 -22.12 11.25
C SER A 686 11.61 -23.20 11.07
N LEU A 687 10.34 -22.79 11.08
CA LEU A 687 9.20 -23.68 10.83
C LEU A 687 9.22 -24.25 9.42
N MET A 688 9.55 -23.43 8.42
CA MET A 688 9.70 -23.92 7.05
C MET A 688 10.82 -24.97 6.95
N SER A 689 11.96 -24.76 7.62
CA SER A 689 13.03 -25.76 7.67
C SER A 689 12.64 -27.05 8.41
N ALA A 690 11.71 -26.96 9.36
CA ALA A 690 11.14 -28.09 10.08
C ALA A 690 9.88 -28.69 9.39
N ASN A 691 9.58 -28.28 8.16
CA ASN A 691 8.39 -28.70 7.39
C ASN A 691 7.02 -28.35 8.03
N GLN A 692 6.98 -27.39 8.97
CA GLN A 692 5.79 -26.91 9.67
C GLN A 692 5.12 -25.73 8.94
N ARG A 693 4.70 -25.97 7.70
CA ARG A 693 4.32 -24.93 6.73
C ARG A 693 3.05 -24.15 7.08
N ALA A 694 2.07 -24.81 7.70
CA ALA A 694 0.83 -24.17 8.14
C ALA A 694 1.10 -23.12 9.24
N LEU A 695 1.96 -23.46 10.20
CA LEU A 695 2.35 -22.57 11.28
C LEU A 695 3.26 -21.45 10.77
N ALA A 696 4.18 -21.75 9.85
CA ALA A 696 5.01 -20.74 9.20
C ALA A 696 4.16 -19.69 8.48
N TYR A 697 3.13 -20.14 7.76
CA TYR A 697 2.16 -19.25 7.12
C TYR A 697 1.39 -18.40 8.14
N GLN A 698 0.91 -18.98 9.24
CA GLN A 698 0.24 -18.20 10.29
C GLN A 698 1.15 -17.12 10.88
N CYS A 699 2.44 -17.44 11.08
CA CYS A 699 3.42 -16.45 11.52
C CYS A 699 3.62 -15.34 10.48
N LEU A 700 3.72 -15.66 9.18
CA LEU A 700 3.89 -14.66 8.13
C LEU A 700 2.64 -13.81 7.91
N VAL A 701 1.45 -14.43 7.96
CA VAL A 701 0.18 -13.70 7.95
C VAL A 701 0.21 -12.75 9.13
N ALA A 702 0.35 -13.23 10.37
CA ALA A 702 0.38 -12.37 11.55
C ALA A 702 1.43 -11.26 11.49
N ALA A 703 2.61 -11.52 10.91
CA ALA A 703 3.66 -10.52 10.71
C ALA A 703 3.43 -9.53 9.56
N THR A 704 2.42 -9.79 8.72
CA THR A 704 2.06 -9.00 7.54
C THR A 704 0.60 -8.53 7.55
N THR A 705 -0.20 -8.98 8.53
CA THR A 705 -1.55 -8.49 8.79
C THR A 705 -1.39 -7.06 9.29
N PRO A 706 -1.88 -6.06 8.56
CA PRO A 706 -2.04 -4.74 9.15
C PRO A 706 -2.92 -4.89 10.37
N THR A 707 -2.68 -4.08 11.39
CA THR A 707 -3.64 -3.82 12.47
C THR A 707 -5.06 -3.84 11.95
N SER A 708 -5.99 -4.36 12.73
CA SER A 708 -7.43 -4.19 12.52
C SER A 708 -7.76 -2.75 12.12
N LYS A 709 -7.96 -2.57 10.80
CA LYS A 709 -7.96 -1.32 10.00
C LYS A 709 -6.56 -0.91 9.53
N GLY A 710 -6.34 -1.02 8.21
CA GLY A 710 -5.07 -0.81 7.48
C GLY A 710 -4.30 0.47 7.80
N SER A 711 -3.19 0.75 7.11
CA SER A 711 -2.48 2.03 7.29
C SER A 711 -3.45 3.23 7.19
N ALA A 712 -3.12 4.40 7.76
CA ALA A 712 -3.96 5.59 7.62
C ALA A 712 -4.34 5.85 6.14
N PHE A 713 -3.39 5.57 5.24
CA PHE A 713 -3.54 5.57 3.80
C PHE A 713 -4.48 4.46 3.26
N GLU A 714 -4.34 3.20 3.69
CA GLU A 714 -5.25 2.11 3.29
C GLU A 714 -6.69 2.32 3.78
N ARG A 715 -6.88 2.94 4.95
CA ARG A 715 -8.20 3.29 5.49
C ARG A 715 -8.89 4.39 4.67
N LEU A 716 -8.13 5.37 4.22
CA LEU A 716 -8.60 6.42 3.30
C LEU A 716 -8.89 5.85 1.89
N ALA A 717 -8.01 5.00 1.36
CA ALA A 717 -8.18 4.38 0.04
C ALA A 717 -9.34 3.37 -0.02
N ALA A 718 -9.63 2.67 1.08
CA ALA A 718 -10.75 1.71 1.16
C ALA A 718 -12.13 2.37 1.24
N GLY A 719 -12.23 3.58 1.82
CA GLY A 719 -13.50 4.30 2.00
C GLY A 719 -13.97 5.14 0.80
N VAL A 720 -13.05 5.50 -0.11
CA VAL A 720 -13.31 6.53 -1.14
C VAL A 720 -13.36 5.99 -2.58
N ASN A 721 -12.85 4.78 -2.83
CA ASN A 721 -12.74 4.23 -4.18
C ASN A 721 -13.38 2.85 -4.29
N GLY A 722 -14.71 2.77 -4.36
CA GLY A 722 -15.40 1.55 -4.77
C GLY A 722 -15.04 1.22 -6.22
N LYS A 723 -14.49 0.03 -6.49
CA LYS A 723 -14.51 -0.51 -7.86
C LYS A 723 -15.99 -0.62 -8.22
N GLN A 724 -16.45 -0.04 -9.32
CA GLN A 724 -17.81 -0.32 -9.79
C GLN A 724 -17.87 -1.82 -10.10
N VAL A 725 -18.61 -2.57 -9.30
CA VAL A 725 -18.82 -4.00 -9.49
C VAL A 725 -20.01 -4.14 -10.43
N ILE A 726 -19.81 -4.72 -11.62
CA ILE A 726 -20.90 -5.33 -12.36
C ILE A 726 -21.22 -6.62 -11.61
N LEU A 727 -22.24 -6.59 -10.74
CA LEU A 727 -22.69 -7.77 -10.02
C LEU A 727 -23.52 -8.64 -10.97
N GLY A 728 -22.89 -9.64 -11.57
CA GLY A 728 -23.61 -10.82 -12.06
C GLY A 728 -24.06 -11.65 -10.86
N CYS A 729 -25.34 -11.64 -10.53
CA CYS A 729 -25.90 -12.57 -9.55
C CYS A 729 -26.60 -13.72 -10.29
N LYS A 730 -25.98 -14.91 -10.29
CA LYS A 730 -26.73 -16.15 -10.34
C LYS A 730 -27.39 -16.34 -8.98
N SER A 731 -28.70 -16.09 -8.89
CA SER A 731 -29.50 -16.58 -7.78
C SER A 731 -29.61 -18.10 -7.89
N GLY A 732 -28.95 -18.83 -6.99
CA GLY A 732 -29.12 -20.26 -6.80
C GLY A 732 -29.59 -20.55 -5.39
N GLN A 733 -30.72 -21.27 -5.34
CA GLN A 733 -31.41 -21.94 -4.24
C GLN A 733 -30.61 -22.26 -2.97
#